data_AF-A0A0F6ID32-F1
#
_entry.id   AF-A0A0F6ID32-F1
#
_cell.length_a   1.000
_cell.length_b   1.000
_cell.length_c   1.000
_cell.angle_alpha   90.00
_cell.angle_beta   90.00
_cell.angle_gamma   90.00
#
_symmetry.space_group_name_H-M   'P 1'
#
loop_
_entity.id
_entity.type
_entity.pdbx_description
1 polymer ?
#
loop_
_entity_poly.entity_id
_entity_poly.type
_entity_poly.pdbx_seq_one_letter_code
_entity_poly.pdbx_strand_id
1 'polypeptide(L)'
;MDFKKIQKRLDELEAEIVSLKKEIFTYSKNQTDLEPKEAASTAFVSPSPTLETLPKKRSPEWELFLGGNFLGKLGLFSILLASVWFIKYAFDNRWVNESGRILIGLSIGFGVCITGLQLARKKFRILPESVLGAGFSIVYLSLFGGYYYYDLFSLSETFLYLSLLSIFSSGLAYWIRKEILYIFALIGSILSPVLISQGENSYQFLFGYLVFLNILLFLISRKIPWIVSSFFLLIANFALYHFWAIKNINQSGFIVPFSFINITYLLFAYGKVFFFPKLLQKNENSGGIFPQWNWIFYPIFLVLNSLSFGLMGYMQIEGTYPKLSSHFILFGAILFSLWILISRKKSDFFYPSQLEIFEMIHLYLLLGFTFAALLNFSEGNWLTFAWIIFAGVISLLSSKFENTHLRYVSAGFWILALFKLYFFNPMDDVNRLFLLNERFALYVLSSLFLFGTYYIQKNKDSFWFHRGFIYMGIFTFILGTLIDVYHTVHNEHYRNLGYSYVLAFYAAVFLFIGFKYSFRSLRIAGFIVTAVLVGKFYFYDIWTMSKIVRIIAGFTLGTGFILVSLFYQKFKDKIINYQNTSGLLLLFLAIFASFFVSPLNAEKIDTKGYRYYKEVQIPKLSNPTGSEEGEKLFYGRIKLDEDIVRHSGINDRRIVYNNRTIPFISRNVMGAYEEGEKKVNLLFQEKDEDMNGIYVLKLPKIPSKTRYKSIIAEGSGEYEIKGRIYLGKTLEDWTLDSDFTIYSYNGGNVLNEIKFNSDDEKFVRIEISQNASNIKLEFTKVLYESVSEKMEFKKTVEKYDLESGFNSDTRSSVFYFRNPMKVPIHRAMLFIKENKFERKVNVFFKNSSKEFELLEEGTIFHKQNGSSDTNLVFSKPISSELKIEIFDGDDDPLTLEKMEVFILQEEIIFPLKLENDSESIQNLRIYYGNPYAFYPEFDFEKTFSDSIHLNEAIIQKESENENFGYSIGEPPVSTWIIRGFFFFGLTILTFLTYKVFRSKILDGPTI
;
A
#
# COMPACT_ATOMS: atom_id res chain seq x y z
N MET A 1 -2.88 -99.44 -10.89
CA MET A 1 -2.79 -98.16 -11.62
C MET A 1 -1.84 -98.36 -12.78
N ASP A 2 -2.31 -98.15 -14.00
CA ASP A 2 -1.61 -98.54 -15.22
C ASP A 2 -0.66 -97.41 -15.67
N PHE A 3 0.59 -97.50 -15.23
CA PHE A 3 1.64 -96.49 -15.43
C PHE A 3 1.83 -96.12 -16.91
N LYS A 4 1.61 -97.07 -17.83
CA LYS A 4 1.70 -96.83 -19.28
C LYS A 4 0.64 -95.85 -19.80
N LYS A 5 -0.54 -95.81 -19.18
CA LYS A 5 -1.63 -94.92 -19.59
C LYS A 5 -1.40 -93.48 -19.11
N ILE A 6 -0.76 -93.33 -17.94
CA ILE A 6 -0.37 -92.03 -17.39
C ILE A 6 0.79 -91.44 -18.19
N GLN A 7 1.78 -92.25 -18.54
CA GLN A 7 2.94 -91.79 -19.31
C GLN A 7 2.54 -91.33 -20.72
N LYS A 8 1.68 -92.09 -21.39
CA LYS A 8 1.10 -91.68 -22.69
C LYS A 8 0.32 -90.37 -22.59
N ARG A 9 -0.41 -90.14 -21.49
CA ARG A 9 -1.16 -88.90 -21.29
C ARG A 9 -0.24 -87.71 -20.96
N LEU A 10 0.89 -87.98 -20.30
CA LEU A 10 1.91 -86.97 -20.04
C LEU A 10 2.60 -86.54 -21.34
N ASP A 11 2.94 -87.49 -22.20
CA ASP A 11 3.56 -87.24 -23.51
C ASP A 11 2.61 -86.47 -24.45
N GLU A 12 1.31 -86.79 -24.42
CA GLU A 12 0.27 -86.04 -25.15
C GLU A 12 0.15 -84.59 -24.64
N LEU A 13 0.19 -84.37 -23.33
CA LEU A 13 0.12 -83.03 -22.73
C LEU A 13 1.39 -82.21 -22.97
N GLU A 14 2.57 -82.84 -22.95
CA GLU A 14 3.82 -82.18 -23.33
C GLU A 14 3.82 -81.76 -24.81
N ALA A 15 3.30 -82.61 -25.70
CA ALA A 15 3.14 -82.27 -27.11
C ALA A 15 2.15 -81.11 -27.32
N GLU A 16 1.04 -81.09 -26.58
CA GLU A 16 0.04 -80.02 -26.63
C GLU A 16 0.61 -78.68 -26.12
N ILE A 17 1.39 -78.70 -25.03
CA ILE A 17 2.08 -77.50 -24.50
C ILE A 17 3.13 -76.98 -25.48
N VAL A 18 3.88 -77.86 -26.16
CA VAL A 18 4.86 -77.46 -27.19
C VAL A 18 4.16 -76.84 -28.40
N SER A 19 3.01 -77.37 -28.81
CA SER A 19 2.22 -76.81 -29.91
C SER A 19 1.65 -75.42 -29.58
N LEU A 20 1.12 -75.24 -28.36
CA LEU A 20 0.60 -73.95 -27.89
C LEU A 20 1.71 -72.91 -27.68
N LYS A 21 2.89 -73.32 -27.20
CA LYS A 21 4.07 -72.45 -27.16
C LYS A 21 4.48 -72.01 -28.57
N LYS A 22 4.38 -72.90 -29.56
CA LYS A 22 4.69 -72.58 -30.96
C LYS A 22 3.65 -71.63 -31.57
N GLU A 23 2.36 -71.81 -31.29
CA GLU A 23 1.30 -70.87 -31.69
C GLU A 23 1.46 -69.49 -31.04
N ILE A 24 1.76 -69.42 -29.74
CA ILE A 24 1.99 -68.16 -29.02
C ILE A 24 3.26 -67.45 -29.53
N PHE A 25 4.32 -68.20 -29.85
CA PHE A 25 5.54 -67.63 -30.43
C PHE A 25 5.31 -67.13 -31.87
N THR A 26 4.38 -67.76 -32.61
CA THR A 26 3.98 -67.33 -33.97
C THR A 26 3.07 -66.10 -33.92
N TYR A 27 2.17 -66.01 -32.94
CA TYR A 27 1.35 -64.82 -32.68
C TYR A 27 2.16 -63.62 -32.19
N SER A 28 3.15 -63.85 -31.31
CA SER A 28 4.03 -62.80 -30.78
C SER A 28 5.05 -62.28 -31.81
N LYS A 29 5.34 -63.04 -32.87
CA LYS A 29 6.26 -62.63 -33.95
C LYS A 29 5.56 -61.81 -35.04
N ASN A 30 4.23 -61.92 -35.17
CA ASN A 30 3.46 -61.25 -36.22
C ASN A 30 2.92 -59.86 -35.84
N GLN A 31 3.16 -59.37 -34.62
CA GLN A 31 2.64 -58.07 -34.13
C GLN A 31 3.65 -56.91 -34.18
N THR A 32 4.88 -57.13 -34.67
CA THR A 32 5.97 -56.14 -34.50
C THR A 32 6.63 -55.64 -35.78
N ASP A 33 6.03 -55.82 -36.96
CA ASP A 33 6.52 -55.19 -38.19
C ASP A 33 5.39 -54.43 -38.93
N LEU A 34 5.65 -53.14 -39.11
CA LEU A 34 4.81 -52.10 -39.68
C LEU A 34 4.63 -52.27 -41.20
N GLU A 35 3.44 -51.96 -41.74
CA GLU A 35 3.14 -50.77 -42.57
C GLU A 35 1.87 -50.93 -43.46
N PRO A 36 1.26 -49.80 -43.91
CA PRO A 36 -0.10 -49.75 -44.43
C PRO A 36 -0.17 -49.91 -45.96
N LYS A 37 -1.19 -50.60 -46.49
CA LYS A 37 -1.83 -50.17 -47.76
C LYS A 37 -3.17 -50.83 -48.07
N GLU A 38 -4.13 -49.93 -48.24
CA GLU A 38 -5.36 -49.95 -49.03
C GLU A 38 -5.64 -51.08 -50.03
N ALA A 39 -6.95 -51.38 -50.07
CA ALA A 39 -7.83 -51.48 -51.24
C ALA A 39 -8.32 -52.88 -51.68
N ALA A 40 -9.65 -52.96 -51.56
CA ALA A 40 -10.59 -53.51 -52.55
C ALA A 40 -10.75 -55.05 -52.62
N SER A 41 -11.87 -55.53 -52.08
CA SER A 41 -13.12 -55.66 -52.83
C SER A 41 -13.95 -56.82 -52.29
N THR A 42 -14.94 -56.47 -51.47
CA THR A 42 -16.18 -57.20 -51.31
C THR A 42 -17.19 -56.70 -52.33
N ALA A 43 -17.89 -57.63 -52.97
CA ALA A 43 -19.10 -57.38 -53.76
C ALA A 43 -19.77 -58.76 -53.95
N PHE A 44 -21.05 -59.02 -53.67
CA PHE A 44 -22.21 -58.20 -53.33
C PHE A 44 -23.24 -59.07 -52.59
N VAL A 45 -23.94 -58.49 -51.61
CA VAL A 45 -25.42 -58.50 -51.58
C VAL A 45 -25.89 -57.18 -50.98
N SER A 46 -26.73 -56.43 -51.69
CA SER A 46 -27.47 -55.25 -51.22
C SER A 46 -28.94 -55.57 -51.03
N PRO A 47 -29.64 -54.84 -50.15
CA PRO A 47 -30.73 -53.98 -50.62
C PRO A 47 -30.71 -52.54 -50.04
N SER A 48 -31.39 -51.63 -50.76
CA SER A 48 -31.53 -50.16 -50.57
C SER A 48 -32.41 -49.72 -49.37
N PRO A 49 -32.77 -48.42 -49.24
CA PRO A 49 -32.01 -47.33 -48.64
C PRO A 49 -32.70 -46.83 -47.35
N THR A 50 -32.03 -46.93 -46.20
CA THR A 50 -32.54 -46.33 -44.96
C THR A 50 -31.82 -45.02 -44.72
N LEU A 51 -32.56 -43.92 -44.91
CA LEU A 51 -32.30 -42.54 -44.52
C LEU A 51 -31.11 -42.34 -43.58
N GLU A 52 -30.11 -41.58 -44.06
CA GLU A 52 -29.08 -40.97 -43.23
C GLU A 52 -29.71 -40.28 -42.02
N THR A 53 -29.55 -40.87 -40.84
CA THR A 53 -29.70 -40.12 -39.60
C THR A 53 -28.38 -39.41 -39.37
N LEU A 54 -28.33 -38.13 -39.77
CA LEU A 54 -27.30 -37.20 -39.32
C LEU A 54 -27.07 -37.41 -37.81
N PRO A 55 -25.82 -37.58 -37.34
CA PRO A 55 -25.56 -37.69 -35.92
C PRO A 55 -26.02 -36.39 -35.26
N LYS A 56 -27.13 -36.46 -34.50
CA LYS A 56 -27.60 -35.38 -33.64
C LYS A 56 -26.42 -34.97 -32.76
N LYS A 57 -25.90 -33.77 -33.00
CA LYS A 57 -24.82 -33.14 -32.25
C LYS A 57 -25.23 -33.10 -30.77
N ARG A 58 -24.70 -34.03 -29.97
CA ARG A 58 -24.92 -34.04 -28.50
C ARG A 58 -24.41 -32.71 -27.94
N SER A 59 -25.24 -32.00 -27.18
CA SER A 59 -24.78 -30.84 -26.42
C SER A 59 -23.69 -31.26 -25.41
N PRO A 60 -22.72 -30.38 -25.08
CA PRO A 60 -21.57 -30.77 -24.27
C PRO A 60 -21.97 -31.19 -22.85
N GLU A 61 -21.47 -32.34 -22.39
CA GLU A 61 -21.73 -32.96 -21.07
C GLU A 61 -21.47 -32.04 -19.85
N TRP A 62 -20.74 -30.94 -20.05
CA TRP A 62 -20.44 -29.92 -19.03
C TRP A 62 -21.70 -29.15 -18.56
N GLU A 63 -22.72 -28.99 -19.41
CA GLU A 63 -24.01 -28.36 -19.02
C GLU A 63 -24.83 -29.22 -18.04
N LEU A 64 -24.65 -30.54 -18.05
CA LEU A 64 -25.27 -31.46 -17.07
C LEU A 64 -24.56 -31.45 -15.73
N PHE A 65 -23.24 -31.26 -15.73
CA PHE A 65 -22.42 -31.23 -14.52
C PHE A 65 -22.70 -30.00 -13.65
N LEU A 66 -22.90 -28.83 -14.28
CA LEU A 66 -23.15 -27.56 -13.61
C LEU A 66 -24.57 -27.47 -13.01
N GLY A 67 -25.61 -27.90 -13.73
CA GLY A 67 -27.00 -27.72 -13.30
C GLY A 67 -27.56 -28.77 -12.33
N GLY A 68 -26.95 -29.96 -12.26
CA GLY A 68 -27.46 -31.07 -11.43
C GLY A 68 -26.61 -31.38 -10.19
N ASN A 69 -25.37 -31.79 -10.36
CA ASN A 69 -24.59 -32.41 -9.27
C ASN A 69 -23.90 -31.37 -8.36
N PHE A 70 -23.53 -30.21 -8.89
CA PHE A 70 -22.79 -29.19 -8.16
C PHE A 70 -23.65 -28.43 -7.15
N LEU A 71 -24.87 -28.04 -7.54
CA LEU A 71 -25.83 -27.33 -6.69
C LEU A 71 -26.26 -28.13 -5.44
N GLY A 72 -26.37 -29.46 -5.53
CA GLY A 72 -26.75 -30.31 -4.40
C GLY A 72 -25.66 -30.49 -3.33
N LYS A 73 -24.37 -30.52 -3.72
CA LYS A 73 -23.24 -30.65 -2.79
C LYS A 73 -23.00 -29.38 -1.97
N LEU A 74 -23.28 -28.21 -2.54
CA LEU A 74 -23.21 -26.93 -1.84
C LEU A 74 -24.23 -26.84 -0.69
N GLY A 75 -25.41 -27.47 -0.82
CA GLY A 75 -26.40 -27.53 0.24
C GLY A 75 -25.98 -28.35 1.48
N LEU A 76 -25.24 -29.45 1.32
CA LEU A 76 -24.82 -30.33 2.42
C LEU A 76 -23.72 -29.71 3.29
N PHE A 77 -22.79 -28.97 2.66
CA PHE A 77 -21.68 -28.30 3.33
C PHE A 77 -22.14 -27.26 4.36
N SER A 78 -23.24 -26.54 4.08
CA SER A 78 -23.81 -25.54 4.99
C SER A 78 -24.33 -26.09 6.32
N ILE A 79 -24.63 -27.41 6.42
CA ILE A 79 -25.19 -28.03 7.63
C ILE A 79 -24.10 -28.46 8.63
N LEU A 80 -22.96 -28.96 8.15
CA LEU A 80 -21.85 -29.46 8.97
C LEU A 80 -21.18 -28.36 9.82
N LEU A 81 -21.12 -27.14 9.28
CA LEU A 81 -20.55 -25.98 9.95
C LEU A 81 -21.30 -25.64 11.27
N ALA A 82 -22.59 -25.98 11.36
CA ALA A 82 -23.43 -25.72 12.52
C ALA A 82 -23.10 -26.60 13.74
N SER A 83 -22.58 -27.82 13.54
CA SER A 83 -22.32 -28.80 14.63
C SER A 83 -21.03 -28.53 15.40
N VAL A 84 -20.03 -27.91 14.77
CA VAL A 84 -18.75 -27.57 15.41
C VAL A 84 -18.93 -26.47 16.47
N TRP A 85 -19.86 -25.55 16.24
CA TRP A 85 -20.20 -24.50 17.21
C TRP A 85 -20.82 -25.04 18.51
N PHE A 86 -21.26 -26.31 18.55
CA PHE A 86 -21.90 -26.95 19.70
C PHE A 86 -20.91 -27.64 20.66
N ILE A 87 -19.80 -28.21 20.18
CA ILE A 87 -18.85 -28.96 21.03
C ILE A 87 -18.02 -28.02 21.92
N LYS A 88 -17.65 -26.86 21.40
CA LYS A 88 -16.94 -25.81 22.14
C LYS A 88 -17.68 -25.41 23.42
N TYR A 89 -19.01 -25.40 23.36
CA TYR A 89 -19.89 -25.05 24.47
C TYR A 89 -19.82 -26.02 25.66
N ALA A 90 -19.40 -27.29 25.46
CA ALA A 90 -19.33 -28.28 26.54
C ALA A 90 -18.08 -28.11 27.43
N PHE A 91 -16.97 -27.65 26.86
CA PHE A 91 -15.72 -27.46 27.61
C PHE A 91 -15.71 -26.17 28.45
N ASP A 92 -16.47 -25.16 28.02
CA ASP A 92 -16.63 -23.91 28.77
C ASP A 92 -17.40 -24.10 30.11
N ASN A 93 -17.99 -25.28 30.35
CA ASN A 93 -18.88 -25.59 31.49
C ASN A 93 -18.28 -26.51 32.59
N ARG A 94 -16.96 -26.75 32.60
CA ARG A 94 -16.15 -27.31 33.74
C ARG A 94 -16.60 -28.66 34.39
N TRP A 95 -16.64 -29.78 33.65
CA TRP A 95 -17.12 -31.09 34.16
C TRP A 95 -16.08 -32.05 34.80
N VAL A 96 -14.79 -31.70 34.96
CA VAL A 96 -13.73 -32.61 35.52
C VAL A 96 -12.79 -31.82 36.47
N ASN A 97 -12.27 -32.42 37.55
CA ASN A 97 -11.36 -31.73 38.51
C ASN A 97 -9.86 -31.80 38.12
N GLU A 98 -9.05 -30.93 38.71
CA GLU A 98 -7.72 -30.47 38.26
C GLU A 98 -6.56 -31.45 38.50
N SER A 99 -6.32 -31.87 39.74
CA SER A 99 -5.25 -32.83 40.10
C SER A 99 -5.49 -34.25 39.55
N GLY A 100 -6.76 -34.65 39.40
CA GLY A 100 -7.15 -35.93 38.79
C GLY A 100 -6.76 -36.02 37.32
N ARG A 101 -6.81 -34.91 36.59
CA ARG A 101 -6.40 -34.86 35.17
C ARG A 101 -4.91 -35.17 35.01
N ILE A 102 -4.07 -34.70 35.94
CA ILE A 102 -2.61 -34.88 35.87
C ILE A 102 -2.19 -36.29 36.29
N LEU A 103 -2.77 -36.84 37.37
CA LEU A 103 -2.46 -38.19 37.83
C LEU A 103 -2.88 -39.26 36.80
N ILE A 104 -4.06 -39.10 36.21
CA ILE A 104 -4.52 -39.98 35.12
C ILE A 104 -3.53 -39.92 33.95
N GLY A 105 -3.07 -38.72 33.59
CA GLY A 105 -2.03 -38.54 32.58
C GLY A 105 -0.73 -39.28 32.92
N LEU A 106 -0.15 -39.05 34.12
CA LEU A 106 1.10 -39.70 34.53
C LEU A 106 1.00 -41.24 34.56
N SER A 107 -0.07 -41.79 35.12
CA SER A 107 -0.27 -43.24 35.20
C SER A 107 -0.39 -43.87 33.81
N ILE A 108 -1.12 -43.22 32.90
CA ILE A 108 -1.23 -43.68 31.51
C ILE A 108 0.15 -43.60 30.84
N GLY A 109 0.90 -42.51 31.02
CA GLY A 109 2.21 -42.31 30.39
C GLY A 109 3.24 -43.35 30.81
N PHE A 110 3.38 -43.60 32.11
CA PHE A 110 4.30 -44.63 32.61
C PHE A 110 3.88 -46.05 32.22
N GLY A 111 2.57 -46.35 32.25
CA GLY A 111 2.04 -47.64 31.80
C GLY A 111 2.39 -47.90 30.33
N VAL A 112 2.23 -46.88 29.48
CA VAL A 112 2.60 -46.94 28.06
C VAL A 112 4.12 -47.13 27.89
N CYS A 113 4.97 -46.42 28.63
CA CYS A 113 6.43 -46.64 28.61
C CYS A 113 6.81 -48.09 28.96
N ILE A 114 6.25 -48.65 30.03
CA ILE A 114 6.56 -50.02 30.48
C ILE A 114 6.18 -51.03 29.40
N THR A 115 5.01 -50.90 28.78
CA THR A 115 4.61 -51.76 27.67
C THR A 115 5.58 -51.64 26.50
N GLY A 116 5.99 -50.41 26.13
CA GLY A 116 6.99 -50.16 25.10
C GLY A 116 8.33 -50.87 25.36
N LEU A 117 8.83 -50.84 26.60
CA LEU A 117 10.08 -51.54 26.99
C LEU A 117 9.95 -53.06 26.90
N GLN A 118 8.81 -53.60 27.32
CA GLN A 118 8.54 -55.04 27.23
C GLN A 118 8.46 -55.51 25.77
N LEU A 119 7.80 -54.72 24.91
CA LEU A 119 7.73 -54.94 23.47
C LEU A 119 9.14 -54.87 22.83
N ALA A 120 10.00 -53.97 23.29
CA ALA A 120 11.37 -53.85 22.80
C ALA A 120 12.22 -55.09 23.16
N ARG A 121 12.13 -55.57 24.40
CA ARG A 121 12.81 -56.81 24.84
C ARG A 121 12.39 -58.04 24.04
N LYS A 122 11.10 -58.10 23.65
CA LYS A 122 10.56 -59.17 22.80
C LYS A 122 10.93 -59.05 21.31
N LYS A 123 11.81 -58.11 20.93
CA LYS A 123 12.32 -57.89 19.56
C LYS A 123 11.24 -57.59 18.51
N PHE A 124 10.11 -56.99 18.89
CA PHE A 124 9.17 -56.46 17.91
C PHE A 124 9.82 -55.31 17.13
N ARG A 125 9.69 -55.32 15.79
CA ARG A 125 10.51 -54.45 14.92
C ARG A 125 10.05 -52.99 14.80
N ILE A 126 8.77 -52.68 15.05
CA ILE A 126 8.17 -51.37 14.68
C ILE A 126 7.41 -50.72 15.85
N LEU A 127 6.66 -51.50 16.62
CA LEU A 127 5.80 -50.99 17.69
C LEU A 127 6.53 -50.38 18.91
N PRO A 128 7.62 -50.98 19.44
CA PRO A 128 8.15 -50.59 20.75
C PRO A 128 8.57 -49.13 20.85
N GLU A 129 9.15 -48.61 19.77
CA GLU A 129 9.78 -47.29 19.75
C GLU A 129 8.73 -46.16 19.79
N SER A 130 7.63 -46.32 19.04
CA SER A 130 6.51 -45.36 19.05
C SER A 130 5.74 -45.40 20.36
N VAL A 131 5.58 -46.59 20.95
CA VAL A 131 4.93 -46.77 22.26
C VAL A 131 5.77 -46.12 23.36
N LEU A 132 7.09 -46.31 23.36
CA LEU A 132 7.99 -45.61 24.29
C LEU A 132 7.90 -44.08 24.17
N GLY A 133 7.92 -43.59 22.94
CA GLY A 133 7.78 -42.15 22.66
C GLY A 133 6.47 -41.55 23.14
N ALA A 134 5.35 -42.26 22.91
CA ALA A 134 4.03 -41.86 23.39
C ALA A 134 3.99 -41.81 24.92
N GLY A 135 4.53 -42.83 25.60
CA GLY A 135 4.62 -42.83 27.05
C GLY A 135 5.43 -41.65 27.59
N PHE A 136 6.61 -41.37 27.02
CA PHE A 136 7.42 -40.21 27.40
C PHE A 136 6.68 -38.88 27.19
N SER A 137 5.96 -38.74 26.08
CA SER A 137 5.19 -37.53 25.77
C SER A 137 4.06 -37.29 26.78
N ILE A 138 3.36 -38.34 27.18
CA ILE A 138 2.27 -38.25 28.15
C ILE A 138 2.81 -37.89 29.55
N VAL A 139 3.92 -38.50 29.97
CA VAL A 139 4.59 -38.15 31.23
C VAL A 139 5.05 -36.69 31.20
N TYR A 140 5.66 -36.27 30.10
CA TYR A 140 6.13 -34.90 29.89
C TYR A 140 4.99 -33.87 30.01
N LEU A 141 3.89 -34.08 29.28
CA LEU A 141 2.72 -33.19 29.30
C LEU A 141 2.04 -33.14 30.66
N SER A 142 2.05 -34.25 31.40
CA SER A 142 1.40 -34.33 32.70
C SER A 142 2.24 -33.63 33.77
N LEU A 143 3.58 -33.76 33.74
CA LEU A 143 4.48 -32.99 34.60
C LEU A 143 4.37 -31.48 34.33
N PHE A 144 4.37 -31.07 33.06
CA PHE A 144 4.18 -29.67 32.70
C PHE A 144 2.80 -29.13 33.09
N GLY A 145 1.73 -29.87 32.78
CA GLY A 145 0.37 -29.46 33.10
C GLY A 145 0.13 -29.32 34.60
N GLY A 146 0.82 -30.13 35.41
CA GLY A 146 0.82 -30.00 36.86
C GLY A 146 1.44 -28.69 37.34
N TYR A 147 2.58 -28.31 36.77
CA TYR A 147 3.21 -27.02 37.06
C TYR A 147 2.37 -25.82 36.59
N TYR A 148 1.97 -25.79 35.32
CA TYR A 148 1.43 -24.57 34.70
C TYR A 148 -0.02 -24.26 35.04
N TYR A 149 -0.89 -25.28 35.09
CA TYR A 149 -2.33 -25.06 35.28
C TYR A 149 -2.78 -25.17 36.72
N TYR A 150 -2.01 -25.87 37.55
CA TYR A 150 -2.47 -26.32 38.86
C TYR A 150 -1.46 -26.06 39.98
N ASP A 151 -0.34 -25.39 39.67
CA ASP A 151 0.74 -25.05 40.62
C ASP A 151 1.17 -26.24 41.51
N LEU A 152 1.09 -27.48 40.99
CA LEU A 152 1.36 -28.72 41.73
C LEU A 152 2.85 -28.97 41.97
N PHE A 153 3.72 -28.38 41.14
CA PHE A 153 5.17 -28.52 41.20
C PHE A 153 5.82 -27.14 41.21
N SER A 154 6.97 -26.98 41.87
CA SER A 154 7.77 -25.76 41.72
C SER A 154 8.51 -25.72 40.38
N LEU A 155 8.98 -24.52 39.99
CA LEU A 155 9.78 -24.32 38.78
C LEU A 155 11.03 -25.22 38.76
N SER A 156 11.77 -25.26 39.87
CA SER A 156 13.03 -26.02 39.98
C SER A 156 12.79 -27.52 39.89
N GLU A 157 11.73 -28.03 40.53
CA GLU A 157 11.34 -29.44 40.48
C GLU A 157 10.92 -29.84 39.07
N THR A 158 10.10 -29.01 38.41
CA THR A 158 9.63 -29.26 37.04
C THR A 158 10.82 -29.29 36.07
N PHE A 159 11.76 -28.34 36.17
CA PHE A 159 12.95 -28.31 35.33
C PHE A 159 13.83 -29.55 35.52
N LEU A 160 14.03 -29.96 36.77
CA LEU A 160 14.80 -31.15 37.10
C LEU A 160 14.13 -32.41 36.53
N TYR A 161 12.81 -32.59 36.71
CA TYR A 161 12.09 -33.76 36.22
C TYR A 161 12.10 -33.86 34.70
N LEU A 162 11.84 -32.75 33.99
CA LEU A 162 11.86 -32.75 32.51
C LEU A 162 13.28 -32.96 31.96
N SER A 163 14.31 -32.42 32.62
CA SER A 163 15.71 -32.63 32.23
C SER A 163 16.17 -34.07 32.41
N LEU A 164 15.86 -34.70 33.55
CA LEU A 164 16.15 -36.11 33.79
C LEU A 164 15.45 -37.02 32.78
N LEU A 165 14.17 -36.74 32.49
CA LEU A 165 13.40 -37.49 31.50
C LEU A 165 14.01 -37.36 30.09
N SER A 166 14.52 -36.18 29.74
CA SER A 166 15.15 -35.89 28.43
C SER A 166 16.52 -36.56 28.27
N ILE A 167 17.34 -36.56 29.32
CA ILE A 167 18.64 -37.26 29.34
C ILE A 167 18.41 -38.77 29.25
N PHE A 168 17.48 -39.30 30.05
CA PHE A 168 17.17 -40.72 30.06
C PHE A 168 16.66 -41.20 28.70
N SER A 169 15.69 -40.49 28.10
CA SER A 169 15.15 -40.83 26.78
C SER A 169 16.19 -40.69 25.66
N SER A 170 17.05 -39.67 25.69
CA SER A 170 18.15 -39.49 24.71
C SER A 170 19.19 -40.61 24.81
N GLY A 171 19.59 -40.98 26.03
CA GLY A 171 20.53 -42.08 26.28
C GLY A 171 19.96 -43.43 25.83
N LEU A 172 18.67 -43.66 26.09
CA LEU A 172 17.97 -44.87 25.66
C LEU A 172 17.87 -44.93 24.13
N ALA A 173 17.67 -43.80 23.45
CA ALA A 173 17.69 -43.71 21.99
C ALA A 173 19.06 -43.98 21.37
N TYR A 174 20.14 -43.45 21.97
CA TYR A 174 21.50 -43.74 21.55
C TYR A 174 21.86 -45.22 21.75
N TRP A 175 21.45 -45.81 22.87
CA TRP A 175 21.72 -47.23 23.18
C TRP A 175 20.96 -48.18 22.26
N ILE A 176 19.66 -47.95 22.04
CA ILE A 176 18.83 -48.75 21.13
C ILE A 176 19.16 -48.44 19.64
N ARG A 177 19.89 -47.36 19.38
CA ARG A 177 20.25 -46.84 18.05
C ARG A 177 19.03 -46.59 17.18
N LYS A 178 18.01 -45.90 17.73
CA LYS A 178 16.77 -45.58 17.01
C LYS A 178 16.47 -44.10 17.04
N GLU A 179 16.39 -43.53 15.84
CA GLU A 179 16.20 -42.10 15.64
C GLU A 179 14.84 -41.61 16.18
N ILE A 180 13.77 -42.38 16.01
CA ILE A 180 12.42 -41.97 16.44
C ILE A 180 12.37 -41.71 17.95
N LEU A 181 13.08 -42.52 18.75
CA LEU A 181 13.14 -42.36 20.20
C LEU A 181 13.93 -41.10 20.58
N TYR A 182 14.97 -40.78 19.80
CA TYR A 182 15.75 -39.57 20.00
C TYR A 182 14.94 -38.32 19.65
N ILE A 183 14.03 -38.38 18.67
CA ILE A 183 13.11 -37.28 18.37
C ILE A 183 12.21 -36.98 19.57
N PHE A 184 11.63 -38.00 20.22
CA PHE A 184 10.84 -37.80 21.43
C PHE A 184 11.65 -37.16 22.57
N ALA A 185 12.90 -37.58 22.72
CA ALA A 185 13.80 -36.98 23.69
C ALA A 185 14.15 -35.52 23.36
N LEU A 186 14.37 -35.22 22.07
CA LEU A 186 14.60 -33.86 21.58
C LEU A 186 13.39 -32.95 21.78
N ILE A 187 12.17 -33.45 21.49
CA ILE A 187 10.92 -32.72 21.76
C ILE A 187 10.88 -32.28 23.21
N GLY A 188 11.12 -33.20 24.15
CA GLY A 188 11.17 -32.89 25.57
C GLY A 188 12.28 -31.90 25.93
N SER A 189 13.49 -32.09 25.39
CA SER A 189 14.64 -31.22 25.66
C SER A 189 14.37 -29.77 25.22
N ILE A 190 13.86 -29.60 24.00
CA ILE A 190 13.57 -28.28 23.41
C ILE A 190 12.43 -27.57 24.15
N LEU A 191 11.37 -28.30 24.51
CA LEU A 191 10.21 -27.72 25.18
C LEU A 191 10.51 -27.33 26.64
N SER A 192 11.47 -27.97 27.30
CA SER A 192 11.70 -27.79 28.74
C SER A 192 11.97 -26.34 29.17
N PRO A 193 12.96 -25.63 28.59
CA PRO A 193 13.20 -24.23 28.96
C PRO A 193 12.06 -23.29 28.55
N VAL A 194 11.25 -23.65 27.56
CA VAL A 194 10.14 -22.83 27.05
C VAL A 194 8.95 -22.91 28.00
N LEU A 195 8.62 -24.13 28.40
CA LEU A 195 7.50 -24.43 29.29
C LEU A 195 7.70 -23.89 30.70
N ILE A 196 8.95 -23.80 31.15
CA ILE A 196 9.29 -23.36 32.50
C ILE A 196 9.72 -21.87 32.52
N SER A 197 9.56 -21.17 31.40
CA SER A 197 9.89 -19.76 31.31
C SER A 197 8.98 -18.92 32.21
N GLN A 198 9.58 -18.13 33.10
CA GLN A 198 8.88 -17.18 33.99
C GLN A 198 8.56 -15.83 33.31
N GLY A 199 8.74 -15.75 31.98
CA GLY A 199 8.57 -14.51 31.21
C GLY A 199 9.76 -13.56 31.26
N GLU A 200 10.81 -13.86 32.03
CA GLU A 200 12.06 -13.11 32.02
C GLU A 200 12.83 -13.32 30.69
N ASN A 201 13.45 -12.25 30.18
CA ASN A 201 14.22 -12.29 28.92
C ASN A 201 15.64 -12.88 29.11
N SER A 202 15.74 -14.11 29.58
CA SER A 202 17.00 -14.83 29.81
C SER A 202 17.55 -15.48 28.52
N TYR A 203 17.68 -14.68 27.45
CA TYR A 203 18.01 -15.13 26.10
C TYR A 203 19.41 -15.75 25.97
N GLN A 204 20.35 -15.31 26.80
CA GLN A 204 21.71 -15.87 26.84
C GLN A 204 21.69 -17.36 27.22
N PHE A 205 20.88 -17.70 28.23
CA PHE A 205 20.69 -19.08 28.64
C PHE A 205 19.99 -19.89 27.55
N LEU A 206 18.89 -19.38 26.99
CA LEU A 206 18.13 -20.06 25.93
C LEU A 206 19.01 -20.40 24.72
N PHE A 207 19.72 -19.41 24.17
CA PHE A 207 20.55 -19.65 22.99
C PHE A 207 21.79 -20.48 23.32
N GLY A 208 22.40 -20.31 24.50
CA GLY A 208 23.46 -21.19 24.96
C GLY A 208 23.01 -22.65 25.04
N TYR A 209 21.82 -22.89 25.60
CA TYR A 209 21.21 -24.21 25.69
C TYR A 209 20.91 -24.81 24.30
N LEU A 210 20.38 -24.03 23.38
CA LEU A 210 20.13 -24.49 22.01
C LEU A 210 21.42 -24.79 21.26
N VAL A 211 22.47 -23.95 21.35
CA VAL A 211 23.78 -24.26 20.75
C VAL A 211 24.32 -25.57 21.31
N PHE A 212 24.19 -25.81 22.62
CA PHE A 212 24.59 -27.06 23.25
C PHE A 212 23.88 -28.27 22.64
N LEU A 213 22.55 -28.21 22.44
CA LEU A 213 21.80 -29.27 21.76
C LEU A 213 22.26 -29.46 20.30
N ASN A 214 22.55 -28.37 19.58
CA ASN A 214 23.06 -28.44 18.20
C ASN A 214 24.44 -29.11 18.14
N ILE A 215 25.35 -28.80 19.06
CA ILE A 215 26.65 -29.45 19.18
C ILE A 215 26.48 -30.94 19.51
N LEU A 216 25.59 -31.28 20.44
CA LEU A 216 25.34 -32.68 20.82
C LEU A 216 24.84 -33.50 19.64
N LEU A 217 23.85 -32.98 18.89
CA LEU A 217 23.37 -33.61 17.67
C LEU A 217 24.48 -33.72 16.62
N PHE A 218 25.31 -32.69 16.45
CA PHE A 218 26.44 -32.72 15.52
C PHE A 218 27.45 -33.83 15.88
N LEU A 219 27.76 -34.01 17.16
CA LEU A 219 28.65 -35.07 17.66
C LEU A 219 28.05 -36.47 17.43
N ILE A 220 26.76 -36.66 17.70
CA ILE A 220 26.05 -37.92 17.42
C ILE A 220 26.03 -38.20 15.91
N SER A 221 25.78 -37.17 15.10
CA SER A 221 25.70 -37.24 13.64
C SER A 221 27.01 -37.67 12.97
N ARG A 222 28.14 -37.51 13.65
CA ARG A 222 29.45 -37.99 13.18
C ARG A 222 29.52 -39.52 13.07
N LYS A 223 28.79 -40.24 13.95
CA LYS A 223 28.78 -41.70 13.99
C LYS A 223 27.48 -42.31 13.45
N ILE A 224 26.36 -41.61 13.59
CA ILE A 224 25.04 -42.11 13.20
C ILE A 224 24.30 -41.04 12.39
N PRO A 225 24.03 -41.28 11.10
CA PRO A 225 23.43 -40.26 10.22
C PRO A 225 21.92 -40.10 10.41
N TRP A 226 21.51 -39.52 11.53
CA TRP A 226 20.10 -39.21 11.80
C TRP A 226 19.71 -37.87 11.17
N ILE A 227 18.90 -37.93 10.11
CA ILE A 227 18.51 -36.75 9.33
C ILE A 227 17.22 -36.12 9.84
N VAL A 228 16.24 -36.92 10.26
CA VAL A 228 14.93 -36.46 10.73
C VAL A 228 15.08 -35.74 12.07
N SER A 229 15.98 -36.20 12.94
CA SER A 229 16.33 -35.47 14.16
C SER A 229 16.99 -34.12 13.87
N SER A 230 17.77 -34.03 12.79
CA SER A 230 18.33 -32.75 12.32
C SER A 230 17.24 -31.78 11.88
N PHE A 231 16.25 -32.25 11.10
CA PHE A 231 15.09 -31.46 10.72
C PHE A 231 14.35 -30.93 11.94
N PHE A 232 14.09 -31.82 12.90
CA PHE A 232 13.34 -31.47 14.10
C PHE A 232 14.06 -30.38 14.90
N LEU A 233 15.37 -30.53 15.13
CA LEU A 233 16.14 -29.54 15.87
C LEU A 233 16.25 -28.20 15.13
N LEU A 234 16.39 -28.22 13.80
CA LEU A 234 16.40 -27.00 12.99
C LEU A 234 15.07 -26.23 13.11
N ILE A 235 13.94 -26.92 12.98
CA ILE A 235 12.60 -26.32 13.12
C ILE A 235 12.41 -25.75 14.52
N ALA A 236 12.87 -26.47 15.55
CA ALA A 236 12.82 -26.01 16.92
C ALA A 236 13.66 -24.74 17.15
N ASN A 237 14.92 -24.72 16.70
CA ASN A 237 15.77 -23.53 16.76
C ASN A 237 15.08 -22.32 16.11
N PHE A 238 14.47 -22.53 14.94
CA PHE A 238 13.72 -21.51 14.22
C PHE A 238 12.51 -20.99 14.99
N ALA A 239 11.64 -21.89 15.44
CA ALA A 239 10.45 -21.53 16.19
C ALA A 239 10.80 -20.76 17.47
N LEU A 240 11.76 -21.26 18.25
CA LEU A 240 12.14 -20.64 19.52
C LEU A 240 12.82 -19.29 19.35
N TYR A 241 13.71 -19.17 18.37
CA TYR A 241 14.29 -17.88 18.02
C TYR A 241 13.19 -16.89 17.60
N HIS A 242 12.26 -17.31 16.75
CA HIS A 242 11.18 -16.46 16.26
C HIS A 242 10.25 -15.97 17.39
N PHE A 243 9.78 -16.87 18.25
CA PHE A 243 8.92 -16.51 19.39
C PHE A 243 9.61 -15.57 20.37
N TRP A 244 10.90 -15.79 20.62
CA TRP A 244 11.70 -14.89 21.43
C TRP A 244 11.86 -13.51 20.76
N ALA A 245 12.20 -13.50 19.47
CA ALA A 245 12.49 -12.28 18.71
C ALA A 245 11.30 -11.32 18.67
N ILE A 246 10.07 -11.81 18.49
CA ILE A 246 8.86 -10.97 18.39
C ILE A 246 8.71 -10.02 19.59
N LYS A 247 9.06 -10.45 20.80
CA LYS A 247 8.85 -9.66 22.03
C LYS A 247 10.11 -8.99 22.54
N ASN A 248 11.26 -9.65 22.40
CA ASN A 248 12.43 -9.35 23.21
C ASN A 248 13.64 -8.86 22.42
N ILE A 249 13.57 -8.83 21.08
CA ILE A 249 14.70 -8.50 20.22
C ILE A 249 15.25 -7.09 20.49
N ASN A 250 14.37 -6.11 20.68
CA ASN A 250 14.72 -4.71 20.94
C ASN A 250 15.35 -4.49 22.32
N GLN A 251 15.15 -5.43 23.26
CA GLN A 251 15.67 -5.38 24.62
C GLN A 251 16.92 -6.26 24.80
N SER A 252 17.39 -6.90 23.72
CA SER A 252 18.52 -7.83 23.74
C SER A 252 19.78 -7.21 23.14
N GLY A 253 20.95 -7.75 23.49
CA GLY A 253 22.19 -7.40 22.79
C GLY A 253 22.27 -8.10 21.44
N PHE A 254 22.86 -7.45 20.44
CA PHE A 254 22.97 -7.98 19.07
C PHE A 254 23.85 -9.25 18.97
N ILE A 255 24.93 -9.32 19.75
CA ILE A 255 26.02 -10.29 19.56
C ILE A 255 25.57 -11.74 19.77
N VAL A 256 24.88 -12.04 20.86
CA VAL A 256 24.54 -13.42 21.24
C VAL A 256 23.52 -14.05 20.27
N PRO A 257 22.37 -13.42 19.96
CA PRO A 257 21.41 -13.95 19.00
C PRO A 257 22.02 -14.05 17.59
N PHE A 258 22.79 -13.05 17.16
CA PHE A 258 23.45 -13.08 15.85
C PHE A 258 24.49 -14.20 15.75
N SER A 259 25.27 -14.42 16.82
CA SER A 259 26.23 -15.53 16.89
C SER A 259 25.52 -16.88 16.86
N PHE A 260 24.40 -17.03 17.57
CA PHE A 260 23.58 -18.25 17.54
C PHE A 260 23.13 -18.62 16.12
N ILE A 261 22.64 -17.66 15.34
CA ILE A 261 22.20 -17.87 13.96
C ILE A 261 23.36 -18.38 13.09
N ASN A 262 24.52 -17.71 13.16
CA ASN A 262 25.69 -18.06 12.36
C ASN A 262 26.28 -19.42 12.77
N ILE A 263 26.42 -19.69 14.07
CA ILE A 263 26.95 -20.96 14.58
C ILE A 263 26.03 -22.11 14.19
N THR A 264 24.71 -21.95 14.34
CA THR A 264 23.72 -22.98 13.98
C THR A 264 23.75 -23.28 12.48
N TYR A 265 23.76 -22.23 11.65
CA TYR A 265 23.86 -22.38 10.19
C TYR A 265 25.16 -23.09 9.79
N LEU A 266 26.29 -22.70 10.37
CA LEU A 266 27.61 -23.30 10.09
C LEU A 266 27.70 -24.74 10.58
N LEU A 267 27.21 -25.08 11.77
CA LEU A 267 27.20 -26.45 12.29
C LEU A 267 26.43 -27.39 11.36
N PHE A 268 25.26 -26.95 10.89
CA PHE A 268 24.46 -27.73 9.95
C PHE A 268 25.06 -27.76 8.54
N ALA A 269 25.53 -26.64 8.00
CA ALA A 269 26.16 -26.59 6.69
C ALA A 269 27.45 -27.42 6.64
N TYR A 270 28.33 -27.26 7.62
CA TYR A 270 29.61 -27.98 7.71
C TYR A 270 29.42 -29.47 7.95
N GLY A 271 28.58 -29.84 8.93
CA GLY A 271 28.28 -31.23 9.22
C GLY A 271 27.70 -31.94 8.00
N LYS A 272 26.84 -31.26 7.24
CA LYS A 272 26.21 -31.86 6.07
C LYS A 272 27.15 -31.92 4.87
N VAL A 273 28.00 -30.92 4.59
CA VAL A 273 28.92 -30.92 3.44
C VAL A 273 30.04 -31.97 3.58
N PHE A 274 30.63 -32.14 4.78
CA PHE A 274 31.72 -33.09 4.99
C PHE A 274 31.27 -34.54 5.22
N PHE A 275 30.06 -34.75 5.76
CA PHE A 275 29.51 -36.09 5.98
C PHE A 275 28.56 -36.56 4.87
N PHE A 276 28.26 -35.72 3.86
CA PHE A 276 27.44 -36.06 2.69
C PHE A 276 27.86 -37.36 1.97
N PRO A 277 29.15 -37.63 1.72
CA PRO A 277 29.56 -38.83 0.99
C PRO A 277 29.19 -40.14 1.71
N LYS A 278 29.08 -40.11 3.05
CA LYS A 278 28.70 -41.27 3.88
C LYS A 278 27.18 -41.45 4.01
N LEU A 279 26.39 -40.41 3.71
CA LEU A 279 24.92 -40.41 3.84
C LEU A 279 24.21 -41.15 2.70
N LEU A 280 24.86 -41.25 1.54
CA LEU A 280 24.36 -41.95 0.35
C LEU A 280 24.82 -43.42 0.29
N GLN A 281 25.73 -43.84 1.18
CA GLN A 281 25.98 -45.26 1.39
C GLN A 281 24.73 -45.86 2.02
N LYS A 282 24.10 -46.80 1.32
CA LYS A 282 22.88 -47.52 1.71
C LYS A 282 23.16 -48.41 2.92
N ASN A 283 23.35 -47.79 4.08
CA ASN A 283 23.61 -48.49 5.33
C ASN A 283 22.28 -48.74 6.04
N GLU A 284 21.69 -49.90 5.76
CA GLU A 284 20.40 -50.34 6.30
C GLU A 284 20.41 -50.45 7.85
N ASN A 285 21.59 -50.49 8.46
CA ASN A 285 21.78 -50.60 9.92
C ASN A 285 21.94 -49.26 10.66
N SER A 286 21.61 -48.13 10.02
CA SER A 286 21.75 -46.79 10.62
C SER A 286 20.68 -46.44 11.67
N GLY A 287 19.58 -47.19 11.73
CA GLY A 287 18.51 -46.97 12.71
C GLY A 287 17.73 -45.65 12.52
N GLY A 288 17.91 -44.99 11.36
CA GLY A 288 17.13 -43.84 10.95
C GLY A 288 15.71 -44.21 10.54
N ILE A 289 14.79 -43.24 10.56
CA ILE A 289 13.37 -43.46 10.26
C ILE A 289 13.17 -43.74 8.77
N PHE A 290 13.87 -43.00 7.91
CA PHE A 290 13.79 -43.16 6.46
C PHE A 290 15.17 -43.19 5.78
N PRO A 291 16.05 -44.18 6.10
CA PRO A 291 17.43 -44.18 5.61
C PRO A 291 17.53 -44.22 4.08
N GLN A 292 16.58 -44.89 3.42
CA GLN A 292 16.50 -45.01 1.97
C GLN A 292 16.12 -43.69 1.27
N TRP A 293 15.51 -42.75 1.99
CA TRP A 293 15.05 -41.45 1.49
C TRP A 293 16.01 -40.31 1.84
N ASN A 294 17.16 -40.61 2.46
CA ASN A 294 18.15 -39.61 2.85
C ASN A 294 18.63 -38.74 1.66
N TRP A 295 18.65 -39.31 0.45
CA TRP A 295 19.01 -38.58 -0.77
C TRP A 295 18.00 -37.48 -1.15
N ILE A 296 16.74 -37.60 -0.72
CA ILE A 296 15.68 -36.57 -0.88
C ILE A 296 15.67 -35.63 0.33
N PHE A 297 15.73 -36.18 1.54
CA PHE A 297 15.66 -35.41 2.77
C PHE A 297 16.83 -34.43 2.92
N TYR A 298 18.01 -34.76 2.41
CA TYR A 298 19.17 -33.90 2.54
C TYR A 298 19.07 -32.58 1.74
N PRO A 299 18.76 -32.59 0.43
CA PRO A 299 18.40 -31.40 -0.33
C PRO A 299 17.43 -30.46 0.39
N ILE A 300 16.34 -31.04 0.91
CA ILE A 300 15.29 -30.30 1.61
C ILE A 300 15.84 -29.69 2.90
N PHE A 301 16.66 -30.44 3.64
CA PHE A 301 17.27 -29.96 4.87
C PHE A 301 18.18 -28.74 4.63
N LEU A 302 18.99 -28.77 3.57
CA LEU A 302 19.85 -27.63 3.22
C LEU A 302 19.02 -26.40 2.87
N VAL A 303 17.95 -26.56 2.07
CA VAL A 303 17.02 -25.46 1.76
C VAL A 303 16.44 -24.87 3.04
N LEU A 304 15.92 -25.71 3.94
CA LEU A 304 15.34 -25.24 5.20
C LEU A 304 16.39 -24.55 6.09
N ASN A 305 17.61 -25.08 6.17
CA ASN A 305 18.67 -24.46 6.97
C ASN A 305 19.02 -23.06 6.45
N SER A 306 19.15 -22.92 5.13
CA SER A 306 19.38 -21.64 4.46
C SER A 306 18.22 -20.66 4.66
N LEU A 307 16.98 -21.11 4.55
CA LEU A 307 15.80 -20.28 4.81
C LEU A 307 15.73 -19.82 6.28
N SER A 308 15.98 -20.73 7.23
CA SER A 308 16.05 -20.40 8.65
C SER A 308 17.13 -19.36 8.94
N PHE A 309 18.32 -19.51 8.37
CA PHE A 309 19.40 -18.51 8.47
C PHE A 309 18.97 -17.14 7.94
N GLY A 310 18.38 -17.09 6.74
CA GLY A 310 17.92 -15.86 6.13
C GLY A 310 16.85 -15.15 6.95
N LEU A 311 15.85 -15.90 7.42
CA LEU A 311 14.73 -15.35 8.19
C LEU A 311 15.14 -14.89 9.59
N MET A 312 15.90 -15.70 10.35
CA MET A 312 16.38 -15.30 11.67
C MET A 312 17.32 -14.09 11.57
N GLY A 313 18.24 -14.12 10.60
CA GLY A 313 19.19 -13.03 10.40
C GLY A 313 18.52 -11.73 9.94
N TYR A 314 17.51 -11.85 9.07
CA TYR A 314 16.65 -10.73 8.70
C TYR A 314 15.96 -10.12 9.93
N MET A 315 15.31 -10.92 10.78
CA MET A 315 14.67 -10.42 12.01
C MET A 315 15.68 -9.70 12.92
N GLN A 316 16.87 -10.27 13.13
CA GLN A 316 17.90 -9.65 13.97
C GLN A 316 18.35 -8.29 13.44
N ILE A 317 18.59 -8.20 12.13
CA ILE A 317 19.10 -6.98 11.51
C ILE A 317 17.99 -5.97 11.32
N GLU A 318 16.76 -6.38 11.01
CA GLU A 318 15.62 -5.48 10.95
C GLU A 318 15.35 -4.83 12.31
N GLY A 319 15.39 -5.61 13.40
CA GLY A 319 15.18 -5.08 14.76
C GLY A 319 16.28 -4.11 15.23
N THR A 320 17.52 -4.28 14.76
CA THR A 320 18.67 -3.49 15.25
C THR A 320 19.11 -2.40 14.26
N TYR A 321 19.14 -2.71 12.97
CA TYR A 321 19.63 -1.89 11.86
C TYR A 321 18.72 -2.02 10.61
N PRO A 322 17.48 -1.47 10.63
CA PRO A 322 16.47 -1.68 9.59
C PRO A 322 16.97 -1.41 8.16
N LYS A 323 17.75 -0.35 7.94
CA LYS A 323 18.26 0.03 6.61
C LYS A 323 19.26 -0.97 6.01
N LEU A 324 19.86 -1.84 6.82
CA LEU A 324 20.85 -2.84 6.40
C LEU A 324 20.22 -4.22 6.13
N SER A 325 18.95 -4.42 6.47
CA SER A 325 18.26 -5.72 6.33
C SER A 325 18.27 -6.26 4.89
N SER A 326 18.03 -5.42 3.88
CA SER A 326 18.10 -5.82 2.46
C SER A 326 19.50 -6.25 2.04
N HIS A 327 20.53 -5.61 2.61
CA HIS A 327 21.93 -5.89 2.32
C HIS A 327 22.35 -7.25 2.90
N PHE A 328 21.83 -7.63 4.06
CA PHE A 328 22.08 -8.96 4.63
C PHE A 328 21.47 -10.07 3.77
N ILE A 329 20.23 -9.91 3.31
CA ILE A 329 19.61 -10.90 2.43
C ILE A 329 20.40 -10.99 1.10
N LEU A 330 20.84 -9.86 0.56
CA LEU A 330 21.67 -9.81 -0.63
C LEU A 330 23.03 -10.50 -0.42
N PHE A 331 23.63 -10.32 0.75
CA PHE A 331 24.83 -11.06 1.16
C PHE A 331 24.59 -12.56 1.21
N GLY A 332 23.44 -13.01 1.72
CA GLY A 332 23.01 -14.42 1.64
C GLY A 332 22.94 -14.95 0.21
N ALA A 333 22.39 -14.17 -0.73
CA ALA A 333 22.38 -14.51 -2.15
C ALA A 333 23.81 -14.69 -2.71
N ILE A 334 24.72 -13.77 -2.38
CA ILE A 334 26.14 -13.85 -2.77
C ILE A 334 26.78 -15.13 -2.20
N LEU A 335 26.52 -15.47 -0.93
CA LEU A 335 27.01 -16.71 -0.32
C LEU A 335 26.55 -17.94 -1.09
N PHE A 336 25.29 -18.03 -1.53
CA PHE A 336 24.82 -19.17 -2.34
C PHE A 336 25.50 -19.23 -3.70
N SER A 337 25.73 -18.09 -4.35
CA SER A 337 26.52 -18.07 -5.58
C SER A 337 27.95 -18.55 -5.35
N LEU A 338 28.58 -18.19 -4.23
CA LEU A 338 29.92 -18.66 -3.88
C LEU A 338 29.92 -20.17 -3.61
N TRP A 339 28.88 -20.70 -2.95
CA TRP A 339 28.72 -22.15 -2.74
C TRP A 339 28.62 -22.94 -4.04
N ILE A 340 27.92 -22.43 -5.06
CA ILE A 340 27.88 -23.03 -6.41
C ILE A 340 29.30 -23.07 -7.02
N LEU A 341 30.05 -21.97 -6.90
CA LEU A 341 31.41 -21.90 -7.44
C LEU A 341 32.40 -22.80 -6.70
N ILE A 342 32.28 -22.92 -5.37
CA ILE A 342 33.12 -23.79 -4.54
C ILE A 342 32.82 -25.26 -4.80
N SER A 343 31.54 -25.63 -4.90
CA SER A 343 31.14 -27.02 -5.19
C SER A 343 31.65 -27.49 -6.55
N ARG A 344 31.58 -26.64 -7.58
CA ARG A 344 32.16 -26.91 -8.91
C ARG A 344 33.68 -27.14 -8.88
N LYS A 345 34.42 -26.37 -8.07
CA LYS A 345 35.88 -26.56 -7.88
C LYS A 345 36.24 -27.84 -7.12
N LYS A 346 35.30 -28.38 -6.35
CA LYS A 346 35.47 -29.60 -5.54
C LYS A 346 34.64 -30.75 -6.12
N SER A 347 34.52 -30.82 -7.44
CA SER A 347 33.74 -31.83 -8.16
C SER A 347 34.09 -33.25 -7.76
N ASP A 348 35.36 -33.53 -7.42
CA ASP A 348 35.86 -34.86 -7.06
C ASP A 348 35.20 -35.45 -5.80
N PHE A 349 34.61 -34.61 -4.94
CA PHE A 349 33.91 -35.04 -3.72
C PHE A 349 32.43 -35.39 -3.97
N PHE A 350 31.88 -35.02 -5.12
CA PHE A 350 30.46 -35.21 -5.45
C PHE A 350 30.31 -36.14 -6.66
N TYR A 351 29.30 -37.02 -6.64
CA TYR A 351 28.88 -37.66 -7.87
C TYR A 351 28.23 -36.62 -8.81
N PRO A 352 28.34 -36.76 -10.15
CA PRO A 352 27.82 -35.77 -11.10
C PRO A 352 26.34 -35.42 -10.87
N SER A 353 25.50 -36.42 -10.61
CA SER A 353 24.07 -36.22 -10.31
C SER A 353 23.81 -35.47 -9.00
N GLN A 354 24.69 -35.64 -8.01
CA GLN A 354 24.57 -34.97 -6.72
C GLN A 354 25.03 -33.52 -6.80
N LEU A 355 26.08 -33.26 -7.58
CA LEU A 355 26.54 -31.91 -7.88
C LEU A 355 25.43 -31.12 -8.58
N GLU A 356 24.77 -31.71 -9.57
CA GLU A 356 23.67 -31.06 -10.28
C GLU A 356 22.50 -30.70 -9.35
N ILE A 357 22.09 -31.62 -8.46
CA ILE A 357 21.04 -31.35 -7.46
C ILE A 357 21.47 -30.23 -6.51
N PHE A 358 22.71 -30.26 -6.02
CA PHE A 358 23.26 -29.24 -5.13
C PHE A 358 23.28 -27.85 -5.79
N GLU A 359 23.74 -27.77 -7.04
CA GLU A 359 23.77 -26.54 -7.82
C GLU A 359 22.36 -25.99 -8.06
N MET A 360 21.42 -26.85 -8.43
CA MET A 360 20.03 -26.44 -8.67
C MET A 360 19.40 -25.86 -7.40
N ILE A 361 19.63 -26.47 -6.24
CA ILE A 361 19.14 -25.96 -4.95
C ILE A 361 19.71 -24.57 -4.65
N HIS A 362 21.02 -24.41 -4.77
CA HIS A 362 21.67 -23.13 -4.47
C HIS A 362 21.31 -22.06 -5.50
N LEU A 363 21.02 -22.45 -6.75
CA LEU A 363 20.49 -21.54 -7.77
C LEU A 363 19.10 -21.03 -7.40
N TYR A 364 18.21 -21.89 -6.90
CA TYR A 364 16.90 -21.46 -6.41
C TYR A 364 16.99 -20.60 -5.15
N LEU A 365 17.88 -20.93 -4.21
CA LEU A 365 18.14 -20.11 -3.03
C LEU A 365 18.72 -18.73 -3.40
N LEU A 366 19.66 -18.70 -4.36
CA LEU A 366 20.19 -17.47 -4.95
C LEU A 366 19.07 -16.59 -5.49
N LEU A 367 18.20 -17.14 -6.36
CA LEU A 367 17.06 -16.43 -6.93
C LEU A 367 16.09 -15.95 -5.83
N GLY A 368 15.78 -16.80 -4.85
CA GLY A 368 14.88 -16.49 -3.75
C GLY A 368 15.39 -15.39 -2.81
N PHE A 369 16.68 -15.39 -2.46
CA PHE A 369 17.27 -14.35 -1.63
C PHE A 369 17.46 -13.04 -2.39
N THR A 370 17.84 -13.12 -3.66
CA THR A 370 17.86 -11.94 -4.55
C THR A 370 16.50 -11.26 -4.57
N PHE A 371 15.46 -12.07 -4.71
CA PHE A 371 14.11 -11.59 -4.69
C PHE A 371 13.74 -10.97 -3.34
N ALA A 372 13.95 -11.68 -2.23
CA ALA A 372 13.67 -11.17 -0.90
C ALA A 372 14.43 -9.87 -0.58
N ALA A 373 15.67 -9.73 -1.05
CA ALA A 373 16.45 -8.49 -0.93
C ALA A 373 15.83 -7.35 -1.73
N LEU A 374 15.41 -7.61 -2.97
CA LEU A 374 14.71 -6.64 -3.82
C LEU A 374 13.39 -6.20 -3.19
N LEU A 375 12.63 -7.14 -2.60
CA LEU A 375 11.39 -6.83 -1.91
C LEU A 375 11.62 -5.96 -0.69
N ASN A 376 12.57 -6.33 0.15
CA ASN A 376 12.81 -5.59 1.36
C ASN A 376 13.37 -4.18 1.10
N PHE A 377 14.03 -3.98 -0.05
CA PHE A 377 14.54 -2.69 -0.46
C PHE A 377 13.49 -1.79 -1.15
N SER A 378 12.45 -2.38 -1.73
CA SER A 378 11.46 -1.63 -2.50
C SER A 378 10.32 -1.18 -1.59
N GLU A 379 9.99 0.11 -1.64
CA GLU A 379 8.91 0.72 -0.85
C GLU A 379 7.72 1.09 -1.75
N GLY A 380 6.51 1.10 -1.19
CA GLY A 380 5.28 1.54 -1.87
C GLY A 380 5.02 0.85 -3.22
N ASN A 381 4.66 1.64 -4.23
CA ASN A 381 4.32 1.14 -5.58
C ASN A 381 5.50 0.44 -6.28
N TRP A 382 6.72 0.84 -5.94
CA TRP A 382 7.94 0.25 -6.50
C TRP A 382 8.09 -1.22 -6.10
N LEU A 383 7.54 -1.59 -4.95
CA LEU A 383 7.53 -2.96 -4.47
C LEU A 383 6.66 -3.86 -5.35
N THR A 384 5.45 -3.43 -5.68
CA THR A 384 4.55 -4.20 -6.57
C THR A 384 5.13 -4.29 -7.98
N PHE A 385 5.74 -3.22 -8.46
CA PHE A 385 6.50 -3.22 -9.71
C PHE A 385 7.66 -4.24 -9.70
N ALA A 386 8.43 -4.31 -8.61
CA ALA A 386 9.51 -5.28 -8.45
C ALA A 386 9.02 -6.75 -8.51
N TRP A 387 7.86 -7.06 -7.91
CA TRP A 387 7.22 -8.38 -8.02
C TRP A 387 6.89 -8.73 -9.48
N ILE A 388 6.28 -7.80 -10.22
CA ILE A 388 5.86 -7.99 -11.61
C ILE A 388 7.07 -8.17 -12.53
N ILE A 389 8.10 -7.32 -12.38
CA ILE A 389 9.34 -7.44 -13.14
C ILE A 389 10.02 -8.77 -12.85
N PHE A 390 10.17 -9.15 -11.58
CA PHE A 390 10.86 -10.38 -11.23
C PHE A 390 10.14 -11.61 -11.81
N ALA A 391 8.81 -11.66 -11.71
CA ALA A 391 8.00 -12.71 -12.33
C ALA A 391 8.13 -12.71 -13.86
N GLY A 392 8.10 -11.54 -14.50
CA GLY A 392 8.29 -11.38 -15.95
C GLY A 392 9.67 -11.84 -16.43
N VAL A 393 10.74 -11.43 -15.76
CA VAL A 393 12.13 -11.79 -16.08
C VAL A 393 12.35 -13.30 -15.94
N ILE A 394 11.90 -13.92 -14.84
CA ILE A 394 11.99 -15.38 -14.67
C ILE A 394 11.19 -16.10 -15.77
N SER A 395 10.03 -15.58 -16.15
CA SER A 395 9.21 -16.17 -17.22
C SER A 395 9.89 -16.13 -18.58
N LEU A 396 10.58 -15.03 -18.89
CA LEU A 396 11.37 -14.90 -20.11
C LEU A 396 12.61 -15.80 -20.08
N LEU A 397 13.34 -15.84 -18.96
CA LEU A 397 14.50 -16.75 -18.78
C LEU A 397 14.09 -18.21 -18.90
N SER A 398 12.97 -18.59 -18.29
CA SER A 398 12.37 -19.92 -18.40
C SER A 398 12.02 -20.29 -19.84
N SER A 399 11.54 -19.32 -20.61
CA SER A 399 11.21 -19.52 -22.03
C SER A 399 12.46 -19.76 -22.88
N LYS A 400 13.58 -19.10 -22.52
CA LYS A 400 14.88 -19.17 -23.23
C LYS A 400 15.68 -20.44 -22.92
N PHE A 401 15.73 -20.88 -21.67
CA PHE A 401 16.55 -22.03 -21.24
C PHE A 401 15.82 -23.38 -21.34
N GLU A 402 14.57 -23.39 -21.80
CA GLU A 402 13.73 -24.58 -21.97
C GLU A 402 13.57 -25.50 -20.75
N ASN A 403 13.94 -25.02 -19.57
CA ASN A 403 13.89 -25.80 -18.33
C ASN A 403 12.47 -25.83 -17.76
N THR A 404 11.88 -27.03 -17.73
CA THR A 404 10.53 -27.29 -17.21
C THR A 404 10.36 -26.86 -15.74
N HIS A 405 11.37 -27.04 -14.89
CA HIS A 405 11.28 -26.62 -13.49
C HIS A 405 11.19 -25.10 -13.35
N LEU A 406 11.96 -24.36 -14.16
CA LEU A 406 11.94 -22.90 -14.16
C LEU A 406 10.60 -22.34 -14.68
N ARG A 407 9.88 -23.10 -15.52
CA ARG A 407 8.51 -22.75 -15.99
C ARG A 407 7.52 -22.78 -14.84
N TYR A 408 7.54 -23.84 -14.04
CA TYR A 408 6.69 -23.93 -12.85
C TYR A 408 7.02 -22.87 -11.80
N VAL A 409 8.30 -22.62 -11.56
CA VAL A 409 8.77 -21.55 -10.66
C VAL A 409 8.27 -20.18 -11.15
N SER A 410 8.37 -19.90 -12.46
CA SER A 410 7.82 -18.67 -13.05
C SER A 410 6.32 -18.52 -12.80
N ALA A 411 5.53 -19.57 -13.01
CA ALA A 411 4.09 -19.52 -12.75
C ALA A 411 3.79 -19.26 -11.27
N GLY A 412 4.57 -19.87 -10.34
CA GLY A 412 4.47 -19.59 -8.91
C GLY A 412 4.73 -18.11 -8.57
N PHE A 413 5.79 -17.51 -9.13
CA PHE A 413 6.07 -16.09 -8.95
C PHE A 413 5.00 -15.19 -9.55
N TRP A 414 4.40 -15.56 -10.69
CA TRP A 414 3.25 -14.85 -11.23
C TRP A 414 2.05 -14.87 -10.30
N ILE A 415 1.71 -16.03 -9.72
CA ILE A 415 0.61 -16.13 -8.75
C ILE A 415 0.85 -15.17 -7.58
N LEU A 416 2.07 -15.15 -7.03
CA LEU A 416 2.40 -14.29 -5.90
C LEU A 416 2.45 -12.80 -6.27
N ALA A 417 3.01 -12.45 -7.43
CA ALA A 417 3.06 -11.07 -7.92
C ALA A 417 1.66 -10.51 -8.13
N LEU A 418 0.78 -11.31 -8.74
CA LEU A 418 -0.62 -10.97 -8.93
C LEU A 418 -1.35 -10.88 -7.58
N PHE A 419 -1.14 -11.83 -6.67
CA PHE A 419 -1.73 -11.78 -5.33
C PHE A 419 -1.35 -10.48 -4.60
N LYS A 420 -0.08 -10.07 -4.65
CA LYS A 420 0.35 -8.80 -4.09
C LYS A 420 -0.33 -7.61 -4.76
N LEU A 421 -0.32 -7.57 -6.09
CA LEU A 421 -0.95 -6.51 -6.87
C LEU A 421 -2.43 -6.35 -6.48
N TYR A 422 -3.14 -7.46 -6.28
CA TYR A 422 -4.58 -7.49 -6.03
C TYR A 422 -4.97 -7.12 -4.60
N PHE A 423 -4.19 -7.55 -3.61
CA PHE A 423 -4.60 -7.49 -2.20
C PHE A 423 -3.74 -6.54 -1.34
N PHE A 424 -2.50 -6.23 -1.76
CA PHE A 424 -1.49 -5.58 -0.91
C PHE A 424 -0.84 -4.37 -1.60
N ASN A 425 -1.59 -3.69 -2.47
CA ASN A 425 -1.15 -2.46 -3.12
C ASN A 425 -2.11 -1.31 -2.77
N PRO A 426 -2.04 -0.76 -1.53
CA PRO A 426 -2.78 0.43 -1.16
C PRO A 426 -2.20 1.59 -1.96
N MET A 427 -2.93 2.06 -2.97
CA MET A 427 -2.66 3.34 -3.60
C MET A 427 -3.70 4.31 -3.09
N ASP A 428 -3.23 5.41 -2.50
CA ASP A 428 -4.06 6.56 -2.19
C ASP A 428 -4.31 7.30 -3.51
N ASP A 429 -5.45 7.00 -4.13
CA ASP A 429 -5.85 7.59 -5.41
C ASP A 429 -6.47 8.97 -5.13
N VAL A 430 -5.61 9.98 -4.94
CA VAL A 430 -6.05 11.39 -4.96
C VAL A 430 -6.13 11.83 -6.43
N ASN A 431 -7.35 12.12 -6.89
CA ASN A 431 -7.68 12.75 -8.18
C ASN A 431 -6.91 12.22 -9.41
N ARG A 432 -7.16 10.96 -9.79
CA ARG A 432 -6.61 10.39 -11.03
C ARG A 432 -7.73 10.00 -12.00
N LEU A 433 -7.48 10.20 -13.30
CA LEU A 433 -8.44 9.91 -14.37
C LEU A 433 -8.74 8.40 -14.45
N PHE A 434 -10.02 8.06 -14.63
CA PHE A 434 -10.48 6.68 -14.81
C PHE A 434 -9.66 5.98 -15.93
N LEU A 435 -9.10 4.81 -15.62
CA LEU A 435 -8.18 3.99 -16.43
C LEU A 435 -6.82 4.63 -16.78
N LEU A 436 -6.55 5.88 -16.38
CA LEU A 436 -5.29 6.58 -16.64
C LEU A 436 -4.56 6.87 -15.31
N ASN A 437 -4.26 5.80 -14.58
CA ASN A 437 -3.55 5.86 -13.31
C ASN A 437 -2.44 4.79 -13.21
N GLU A 438 -1.48 5.03 -12.32
CA GLU A 438 -0.33 4.14 -12.09
C GLU A 438 -0.78 2.74 -11.64
N ARG A 439 -1.91 2.65 -10.92
CA ARG A 439 -2.48 1.40 -10.47
C ARG A 439 -2.89 0.53 -11.65
N PHE A 440 -3.76 1.06 -12.50
CA PHE A 440 -4.21 0.40 -13.71
C PHE A 440 -3.03 0.08 -14.64
N ALA A 441 -2.02 0.95 -14.71
CA ALA A 441 -0.79 0.67 -15.44
C ALA A 441 -0.07 -0.59 -14.96
N LEU A 442 -0.04 -0.91 -13.66
CA LEU A 442 0.52 -2.17 -13.15
C LEU A 442 -0.31 -3.40 -13.57
N TYR A 443 -1.64 -3.29 -13.61
CA TYR A 443 -2.53 -4.35 -14.11
C TYR A 443 -2.34 -4.58 -15.61
N VAL A 444 -2.20 -3.50 -16.39
CA VAL A 444 -1.90 -3.55 -17.83
C VAL A 444 -0.51 -4.16 -18.06
N LEU A 445 0.51 -3.70 -17.37
CA LEU A 445 1.89 -4.20 -17.48
C LEU A 445 1.96 -5.70 -17.17
N SER A 446 1.31 -6.13 -16.09
CA SER A 446 1.21 -7.56 -15.72
C SER A 446 0.54 -8.38 -16.82
N SER A 447 -0.57 -7.87 -17.36
CA SER A 447 -1.31 -8.53 -18.45
C SER A 447 -0.46 -8.63 -19.72
N LEU A 448 0.30 -7.59 -20.06
CA LEU A 448 1.20 -7.58 -21.22
C LEU A 448 2.33 -8.60 -21.10
N PHE A 449 2.99 -8.70 -19.94
CA PHE A 449 4.02 -9.72 -19.72
C PHE A 449 3.43 -11.14 -19.80
N LEU A 450 2.23 -11.37 -19.24
CA LEU A 450 1.53 -12.66 -19.32
C LEU A 450 1.10 -13.02 -20.76
N PHE A 451 0.68 -12.03 -21.55
CA PHE A 451 0.39 -12.24 -22.97
C PHE A 451 1.67 -12.47 -23.79
N GLY A 452 2.76 -11.77 -23.46
CA GLY A 452 4.07 -11.97 -24.08
C GLY A 452 4.64 -13.37 -23.83
N THR A 453 4.53 -13.87 -22.60
CA THR A 453 4.98 -15.23 -22.24
C THR A 453 4.12 -16.29 -22.93
N TYR A 454 2.80 -16.09 -23.02
CA TYR A 454 1.93 -16.95 -23.81
C TYR A 454 2.31 -16.94 -25.29
N TYR A 455 2.53 -15.77 -25.89
CA TYR A 455 2.82 -15.64 -27.32
C TYR A 455 4.12 -16.36 -27.72
N ILE A 456 5.16 -16.25 -26.89
CA ILE A 456 6.46 -16.91 -27.11
C ILE A 456 6.34 -18.43 -26.93
N GLN A 457 5.47 -18.88 -26.03
CA GLN A 457 5.36 -20.31 -25.67
C GLN A 457 4.25 -21.06 -26.42
N LYS A 458 3.35 -20.37 -27.14
CA LYS A 458 2.15 -20.98 -27.77
C LYS A 458 2.45 -22.10 -28.77
N ASN A 459 3.65 -22.12 -29.36
CA ASN A 459 4.10 -23.10 -30.34
C ASN A 459 4.96 -24.23 -29.74
N LYS A 460 5.16 -24.27 -28.42
CA LYS A 460 5.95 -25.32 -27.74
C LYS A 460 5.04 -26.44 -27.21
N ASP A 461 5.58 -27.65 -27.08
CA ASP A 461 4.86 -28.93 -26.87
C ASP A 461 3.90 -29.03 -25.66
N SER A 462 3.87 -28.07 -24.73
CA SER A 462 3.02 -28.12 -23.53
C SER A 462 1.72 -27.32 -23.68
N PHE A 463 0.78 -27.86 -24.43
CA PHE A 463 -0.50 -27.21 -24.79
C PHE A 463 -1.34 -26.69 -23.62
N TRP A 464 -1.30 -27.35 -22.44
CA TRP A 464 -2.12 -27.01 -21.28
C TRP A 464 -1.52 -25.88 -20.42
N PHE A 465 -0.20 -25.88 -20.23
CA PHE A 465 0.47 -24.94 -19.31
C PHE A 465 0.49 -23.51 -19.86
N HIS A 466 0.77 -23.36 -21.16
CA HIS A 466 0.88 -22.04 -21.79
C HIS A 466 -0.46 -21.29 -21.79
N ARG A 467 -1.58 -22.01 -21.86
CA ARG A 467 -2.94 -21.43 -21.78
C ARG A 467 -3.25 -20.82 -20.41
N GLY A 468 -2.56 -21.21 -19.35
CA GLY A 468 -2.73 -20.61 -18.02
C GLY A 468 -2.41 -19.11 -18.03
N PHE A 469 -1.31 -18.71 -18.70
CA PHE A 469 -0.86 -17.32 -18.74
C PHE A 469 -1.87 -16.38 -19.42
N ILE A 470 -2.53 -16.81 -20.50
CA ILE A 470 -3.55 -15.99 -21.16
C ILE A 470 -4.79 -15.79 -20.27
N TYR A 471 -5.26 -16.82 -19.54
CA TYR A 471 -6.38 -16.66 -18.62
C TYR A 471 -6.01 -15.80 -17.40
N MET A 472 -4.78 -15.93 -16.89
CA MET A 472 -4.26 -15.05 -15.85
C MET A 472 -4.25 -13.60 -16.31
N GLY A 473 -3.73 -13.31 -17.52
CA GLY A 473 -3.72 -11.96 -18.06
C GLY A 473 -5.12 -11.38 -18.27
N ILE A 474 -6.06 -12.17 -18.78
CA ILE A 474 -7.47 -11.75 -18.91
C ILE A 474 -8.08 -11.42 -17.54
N PHE A 475 -7.87 -12.27 -16.54
CA PHE A 475 -8.37 -12.05 -15.19
C PHE A 475 -7.75 -10.80 -14.55
N THR A 476 -6.44 -10.62 -14.66
CA THR A 476 -5.71 -9.44 -14.20
C THR A 476 -6.30 -8.17 -14.79
N PHE A 477 -6.58 -8.17 -16.10
CA PHE A 477 -7.11 -7.01 -16.78
C PHE A 477 -8.52 -6.63 -16.30
N ILE A 478 -9.43 -7.62 -16.17
CA ILE A 478 -10.78 -7.39 -15.62
C ILE A 478 -10.68 -6.86 -14.19
N LEU A 479 -9.84 -7.48 -13.37
CA LEU A 479 -9.70 -7.11 -11.97
C LEU A 479 -9.15 -5.69 -11.82
N GLY A 480 -8.20 -5.27 -12.67
CA GLY A 480 -7.71 -3.90 -12.72
C GLY A 480 -8.83 -2.88 -12.93
N THR A 481 -9.75 -3.14 -13.86
CA THR A 481 -10.91 -2.26 -14.08
C THR A 481 -11.92 -2.28 -12.95
N LEU A 482 -12.14 -3.42 -12.28
CA LEU A 482 -13.02 -3.49 -11.11
C LEU A 482 -12.46 -2.69 -9.94
N ILE A 483 -11.16 -2.80 -9.69
CA ILE A 483 -10.49 -2.05 -8.62
C ILE A 483 -10.51 -0.55 -8.92
N ASP A 484 -10.37 -0.17 -10.19
CA ASP A 484 -10.49 1.24 -10.58
C ASP A 484 -11.90 1.79 -10.30
N VAL A 485 -12.96 1.00 -10.55
CA VAL A 485 -14.32 1.33 -10.14
C VAL A 485 -14.46 1.46 -8.62
N TYR A 486 -13.80 0.60 -7.84
CA TYR A 486 -13.85 0.65 -6.37
C TYR A 486 -13.36 2.00 -5.80
N HIS A 487 -12.29 2.53 -6.40
CA HIS A 487 -11.65 3.77 -5.96
C HIS A 487 -12.25 5.02 -6.61
N THR A 488 -12.75 4.91 -7.84
CA THR A 488 -13.38 6.04 -8.53
C THR A 488 -14.80 6.33 -7.98
N VAL A 489 -15.57 5.28 -7.68
CA VAL A 489 -16.97 5.40 -7.23
C VAL A 489 -17.05 5.32 -5.71
N HIS A 490 -17.24 6.45 -5.04
CA HIS A 490 -17.15 6.53 -3.57
C HIS A 490 -18.39 5.97 -2.86
N ASN A 491 -19.57 6.14 -3.45
CA ASN A 491 -20.82 5.68 -2.88
C ASN A 491 -20.93 4.14 -2.95
N GLU A 492 -21.12 3.49 -1.80
CA GLU A 492 -21.12 2.03 -1.67
C GLU A 492 -22.18 1.34 -2.53
N HIS A 493 -23.36 1.96 -2.67
CA HIS A 493 -24.45 1.43 -3.48
C HIS A 493 -24.10 1.45 -4.97
N TYR A 494 -23.63 2.59 -5.48
CA TYR A 494 -23.26 2.75 -6.89
C TYR A 494 -21.99 1.96 -7.25
N ARG A 495 -21.06 1.80 -6.31
CA ARG A 495 -19.87 0.97 -6.46
C ARG A 495 -20.21 -0.51 -6.61
N ASN A 496 -21.14 -1.00 -5.80
CA ASN A 496 -21.58 -2.40 -5.90
C ASN A 496 -22.29 -2.67 -7.25
N LEU A 497 -23.06 -1.71 -7.75
CA LEU A 497 -23.64 -1.75 -9.09
C LEU A 497 -22.56 -1.68 -10.19
N GLY A 498 -21.57 -0.79 -10.03
CA GLY A 498 -20.44 -0.63 -10.94
C GLY A 498 -19.69 -1.95 -11.19
N TYR A 499 -19.45 -2.74 -10.15
CA TYR A 499 -18.86 -4.08 -10.30
C TYR A 499 -19.68 -5.02 -11.17
N SER A 500 -21.00 -5.00 -11.02
CA SER A 500 -21.91 -5.85 -11.79
C SER A 500 -21.93 -5.40 -13.27
N TYR A 501 -21.86 -4.09 -13.52
CA TYR A 501 -21.77 -3.55 -14.87
C TYR A 501 -20.47 -3.89 -15.59
N VAL A 502 -19.32 -3.78 -14.91
CA VAL A 502 -18.02 -4.16 -15.47
C VAL A 502 -17.98 -5.65 -15.83
N LEU A 503 -18.42 -6.53 -14.92
CA LEU A 503 -18.48 -7.97 -15.17
C LEU A 503 -19.41 -8.30 -16.35
N ALA A 504 -20.59 -7.66 -16.43
CA ALA A 504 -21.52 -7.84 -17.54
C ALA A 504 -20.93 -7.37 -18.88
N PHE A 505 -20.22 -6.24 -18.89
CA PHE A 505 -19.54 -5.71 -20.07
C PHE A 505 -18.47 -6.68 -20.60
N TYR A 506 -17.57 -7.15 -19.74
CA TYR A 506 -16.54 -8.11 -20.16
C TYR A 506 -17.12 -9.46 -20.60
N ALA A 507 -18.17 -9.96 -19.93
CA ALA A 507 -18.86 -11.17 -20.37
C ALA A 507 -19.43 -11.01 -21.78
N ALA A 508 -20.09 -9.89 -22.07
CA ALA A 508 -20.65 -9.59 -23.38
C ALA A 508 -19.55 -9.49 -24.45
N VAL A 509 -18.49 -8.71 -24.20
CA VAL A 509 -17.38 -8.50 -25.14
C VAL A 509 -16.64 -9.81 -25.44
N PHE A 510 -16.31 -10.61 -24.43
CA PHE A 510 -15.58 -11.86 -24.62
C PHE A 510 -16.41 -12.94 -25.32
N LEU A 511 -17.70 -13.03 -25.01
CA LEU A 511 -18.59 -13.94 -25.74
C LEU A 511 -18.74 -13.47 -27.19
N PHE A 512 -18.98 -12.18 -27.43
CA PHE A 512 -19.14 -11.63 -28.78
C PHE A 512 -17.88 -11.85 -29.64
N ILE A 513 -16.70 -11.45 -29.17
CA ILE A 513 -15.43 -11.65 -29.88
C ILE A 513 -15.10 -13.14 -30.00
N GLY A 514 -15.35 -13.92 -28.94
CA GLY A 514 -15.09 -15.36 -28.90
C GLY A 514 -15.95 -16.17 -29.88
N PHE A 515 -17.20 -15.76 -30.12
CA PHE A 515 -18.06 -16.35 -31.15
C PHE A 515 -17.75 -15.80 -32.54
N LYS A 516 -17.54 -14.48 -32.69
CA LYS A 516 -17.26 -13.83 -33.98
C LYS A 516 -15.95 -14.32 -34.62
N TYR A 517 -14.89 -14.46 -33.84
CA TYR A 517 -13.56 -14.88 -34.33
C TYR A 517 -13.20 -16.32 -33.94
N SER A 518 -14.16 -17.11 -33.44
CA SER A 518 -13.97 -18.50 -33.02
C SER A 518 -12.89 -18.75 -31.95
N PHE A 519 -12.39 -17.71 -31.27
CA PHE A 519 -11.40 -17.83 -30.20
C PHE A 519 -11.98 -18.58 -28.99
N ARG A 520 -11.59 -19.85 -28.83
CA ARG A 520 -12.06 -20.74 -27.76
C ARG A 520 -11.78 -20.19 -26.36
N SER A 521 -10.61 -19.59 -26.13
CA SER A 521 -10.23 -19.05 -24.82
C SER A 521 -11.13 -17.91 -24.37
N LEU A 522 -11.53 -17.02 -25.29
CA LEU A 522 -12.43 -15.90 -24.98
C LEU A 522 -13.86 -16.36 -24.67
N ARG A 523 -14.37 -17.40 -25.36
CA ARG A 523 -15.68 -17.98 -25.05
C ARG A 523 -15.73 -18.57 -23.64
N ILE A 524 -14.70 -19.34 -23.27
CA ILE A 524 -14.59 -19.93 -21.93
C ILE A 524 -14.47 -18.82 -20.87
N ALA A 525 -13.65 -17.80 -21.12
CA ALA A 525 -13.54 -16.65 -20.23
C ALA A 525 -14.90 -15.94 -20.04
N GLY A 526 -15.66 -15.71 -21.11
CA GLY A 526 -17.00 -15.11 -21.05
C GLY A 526 -18.00 -15.91 -20.20
N PHE A 527 -18.01 -17.24 -20.32
CA PHE A 527 -18.85 -18.10 -19.46
C PHE A 527 -18.43 -18.07 -17.99
N ILE A 528 -17.13 -18.05 -17.71
CA ILE A 528 -16.60 -17.97 -16.34
C ILE A 528 -16.98 -16.64 -15.68
N VAL A 529 -16.81 -15.51 -16.39
CA VAL A 529 -17.18 -14.18 -15.88
C VAL A 529 -18.68 -14.12 -15.59
N THR A 530 -19.51 -14.73 -16.44
CA THR A 530 -20.95 -14.86 -16.20
C THR A 530 -21.25 -15.66 -14.93
N ALA A 531 -20.56 -16.78 -14.70
CA ALA A 531 -20.71 -17.57 -13.49
C ALA A 531 -20.28 -16.81 -12.21
N VAL A 532 -19.22 -16.00 -12.29
CA VAL A 532 -18.75 -15.15 -11.18
C VAL A 532 -19.78 -14.08 -10.83
N LEU A 533 -20.41 -13.44 -11.83
CA LEU A 533 -21.48 -12.49 -11.62
C LEU A 533 -22.64 -13.12 -10.83
N VAL A 534 -23.03 -14.36 -11.16
CA VAL A 534 -24.05 -15.12 -10.43
C VAL A 534 -23.57 -15.53 -9.03
N GLY A 535 -22.29 -15.90 -8.87
CA GLY A 535 -21.72 -16.29 -7.58
C GLY A 535 -21.62 -15.14 -6.58
N LYS A 536 -21.26 -13.94 -7.02
CA LYS A 536 -21.18 -12.72 -6.19
C LYS A 536 -22.51 -12.48 -5.46
N PHE A 537 -23.61 -12.63 -6.17
CA PHE A 537 -24.94 -12.53 -5.61
C PHE A 537 -25.17 -13.48 -4.42
N TYR A 538 -24.68 -14.73 -4.50
CA TYR A 538 -24.94 -15.73 -3.46
C TYR A 538 -24.03 -15.60 -2.22
N PHE A 539 -22.76 -15.29 -2.42
CA PHE A 539 -21.75 -15.34 -1.35
C PHE A 539 -21.50 -13.99 -0.67
N TYR A 540 -21.88 -12.87 -1.29
CA TYR A 540 -21.64 -11.55 -0.74
C TYR A 540 -22.94 -10.83 -0.39
N ASP A 541 -23.85 -10.70 -1.35
CA ASP A 541 -25.08 -9.93 -1.15
C ASP A 541 -26.04 -10.57 -0.12
N ILE A 542 -25.91 -11.88 0.15
CA ILE A 542 -26.71 -12.62 1.15
C ILE A 542 -26.10 -12.55 2.57
N TRP A 543 -24.78 -12.36 2.67
CA TRP A 543 -24.08 -12.37 3.95
C TRP A 543 -24.06 -11.01 4.65
N THR A 544 -24.40 -9.92 3.97
CA THR A 544 -24.59 -8.61 4.61
C THR A 544 -25.84 -8.55 5.50
N MET A 545 -26.66 -9.61 5.49
CA MET A 545 -27.86 -9.77 6.30
C MET A 545 -27.55 -10.16 7.76
N SER A 546 -28.50 -10.02 8.69
CA SER A 546 -28.31 -10.26 10.14
C SER A 546 -28.05 -11.74 10.51
N LYS A 547 -27.48 -12.04 11.70
CA LYS A 547 -27.07 -13.41 12.12
C LYS A 547 -28.21 -14.46 12.03
N ILE A 548 -29.44 -14.05 12.33
CA ILE A 548 -30.64 -14.90 12.20
C ILE A 548 -31.05 -15.04 10.72
N VAL A 549 -30.98 -13.97 9.94
CA VAL A 549 -31.25 -14.01 8.49
C VAL A 549 -30.21 -14.85 7.75
N ARG A 550 -28.95 -14.93 8.20
CA ARG A 550 -27.91 -15.81 7.64
C ARG A 550 -28.16 -17.29 7.91
N ILE A 551 -28.67 -17.64 9.09
CA ILE A 551 -29.04 -19.02 9.43
C ILE A 551 -30.27 -19.43 8.60
N ILE A 552 -31.28 -18.56 8.51
CA ILE A 552 -32.48 -18.81 7.70
C ILE A 552 -32.16 -18.85 6.20
N ALA A 553 -31.35 -17.92 5.68
CA ALA A 553 -30.88 -17.91 4.28
C ALA A 553 -30.03 -19.16 3.96
N GLY A 554 -29.15 -19.58 4.87
CA GLY A 554 -28.33 -20.79 4.71
C GLY A 554 -29.15 -22.08 4.60
N PHE A 555 -30.18 -22.24 5.45
CA PHE A 555 -31.10 -23.38 5.35
C PHE A 555 -32.06 -23.26 4.15
N THR A 556 -32.60 -22.07 3.85
CA THR A 556 -33.58 -21.87 2.75
C THR A 556 -32.94 -21.95 1.36
N LEU A 557 -31.78 -21.33 1.15
CA LEU A 557 -31.05 -21.41 -0.11
C LEU A 557 -30.40 -22.80 -0.30
N GLY A 558 -29.89 -23.41 0.78
CA GLY A 558 -29.40 -24.78 0.77
C GLY A 558 -30.50 -25.77 0.34
N THR A 559 -31.73 -25.56 0.83
CA THR A 559 -32.91 -26.32 0.40
C THR A 559 -33.31 -25.97 -1.05
N GLY A 560 -33.28 -24.67 -1.42
CA GLY A 560 -33.65 -24.18 -2.75
C GLY A 560 -32.74 -24.67 -3.88
N PHE A 561 -31.43 -24.74 -3.67
CA PHE A 561 -30.48 -25.30 -4.63
C PHE A 561 -30.61 -26.80 -4.82
N ILE A 562 -30.94 -27.53 -3.75
CA ILE A 562 -31.29 -28.94 -3.84
C ILE A 562 -32.57 -29.09 -4.69
N LEU A 563 -33.60 -28.25 -4.47
CA LEU A 563 -34.85 -28.28 -5.24
C LEU A 563 -34.68 -27.88 -6.72
N VAL A 564 -33.91 -26.83 -7.03
CA VAL A 564 -33.64 -26.38 -8.41
C VAL A 564 -32.78 -27.39 -9.16
N SER A 565 -31.80 -28.01 -8.50
CA SER A 565 -31.02 -29.14 -9.04
C SER A 565 -31.93 -30.30 -9.44
N LEU A 566 -32.88 -30.66 -8.57
CA LEU A 566 -33.86 -31.71 -8.84
C LEU A 566 -34.82 -31.33 -9.99
N PHE A 567 -35.18 -30.05 -10.12
CA PHE A 567 -36.06 -29.55 -11.17
C PHE A 567 -35.37 -29.48 -12.55
N TYR A 568 -34.11 -29.01 -12.61
CA TYR A 568 -33.32 -28.98 -13.84
C TYR A 568 -33.09 -30.40 -14.39
N GLN A 569 -32.82 -31.36 -13.52
CA GLN A 569 -32.72 -32.78 -13.90
C GLN A 569 -34.03 -33.33 -14.46
N LYS A 570 -35.19 -32.81 -14.00
CA LYS A 570 -36.53 -33.26 -14.42
C LYS A 570 -37.02 -32.68 -15.75
N PHE A 571 -36.57 -31.48 -16.16
CA PHE A 571 -37.10 -30.75 -17.34
C PHE A 571 -36.10 -30.50 -18.48
N LYS A 572 -34.90 -31.05 -18.38
CA LYS A 572 -33.78 -30.90 -19.33
C LYS A 572 -34.15 -31.02 -20.81
N ASP A 573 -35.04 -31.95 -21.17
CA ASP A 573 -35.35 -32.25 -22.58
C ASP A 573 -36.32 -31.24 -23.24
N LYS A 574 -37.02 -30.42 -22.44
CA LYS A 574 -37.97 -29.39 -22.94
C LYS A 574 -37.32 -28.03 -23.23
N ILE A 575 -36.18 -27.72 -22.60
CA ILE A 575 -35.56 -26.38 -22.63
C ILE A 575 -34.67 -26.18 -23.87
N ILE A 576 -34.17 -27.27 -24.45
CA ILE A 576 -33.20 -27.25 -25.58
C ILE A 576 -33.83 -26.78 -26.91
N ASN A 577 -35.16 -26.67 -27.01
CA ASN A 577 -35.85 -26.46 -28.29
C ASN A 577 -36.37 -25.02 -28.54
N TYR A 578 -35.97 -24.03 -27.75
CA TYR A 578 -36.40 -22.62 -27.92
C TYR A 578 -35.21 -21.72 -28.26
N GLN A 579 -34.80 -21.72 -29.53
CA GLN A 579 -33.78 -20.80 -30.07
C GLN A 579 -34.38 -19.92 -31.16
N ASN A 580 -34.97 -18.79 -30.76
CA ASN A 580 -34.88 -17.52 -31.49
C ASN A 580 -35.62 -16.42 -30.72
N THR A 581 -34.87 -15.42 -30.25
CA THR A 581 -35.29 -14.00 -30.20
C THR A 581 -34.13 -13.15 -29.68
N SER A 582 -33.35 -12.62 -30.62
CA SER A 582 -32.33 -11.58 -30.45
C SER A 582 -32.93 -10.16 -30.31
N GLY A 583 -34.22 -10.03 -30.05
CA GLY A 583 -34.95 -8.75 -30.05
C GLY A 583 -34.98 -7.98 -28.73
N LEU A 584 -34.60 -8.59 -27.61
CA LEU A 584 -34.81 -7.99 -26.27
C LEU A 584 -33.57 -7.28 -25.69
N LEU A 585 -32.41 -7.43 -26.33
CA LEU A 585 -31.13 -6.94 -25.80
C LEU A 585 -30.78 -5.52 -26.28
N LEU A 586 -31.52 -4.99 -27.26
CA LEU A 586 -31.29 -3.66 -27.83
C LEU A 586 -32.12 -2.54 -27.17
N LEU A 587 -33.04 -2.87 -26.26
CA LEU A 587 -33.88 -1.88 -25.58
C LEU A 587 -33.33 -1.39 -24.23
N PHE A 588 -32.29 -2.03 -23.69
CA PHE A 588 -31.73 -1.70 -22.37
C PHE A 588 -30.50 -0.78 -22.42
N LEU A 589 -30.01 -0.44 -23.61
CA LEU A 589 -28.75 0.28 -23.80
C LEU A 589 -28.91 1.80 -23.96
N ALA A 590 -30.13 2.33 -23.87
CA ALA A 590 -30.43 3.72 -24.23
C ALA A 590 -30.71 4.67 -23.05
N ILE A 591 -30.53 4.28 -21.78
CA ILE A 591 -30.91 5.16 -20.64
C ILE A 591 -29.75 5.57 -19.72
N PHE A 592 -28.54 5.04 -19.85
CA PHE A 592 -27.45 5.42 -18.95
C PHE A 592 -26.34 6.25 -19.62
N ALA A 593 -26.76 7.36 -20.19
CA ALA A 593 -25.89 8.52 -20.34
C ALA A 593 -26.58 9.67 -19.61
N SER A 594 -26.13 9.96 -18.37
CA SER A 594 -26.11 11.29 -17.75
C SER A 594 -25.77 11.24 -16.26
N PHE A 595 -24.75 12.03 -15.91
CA PHE A 595 -24.39 12.60 -14.60
C PHE A 595 -23.55 11.82 -13.56
N PHE A 596 -22.31 12.30 -13.51
CA PHE A 596 -21.38 12.42 -12.38
C PHE A 596 -22.00 13.14 -11.16
N VAL A 597 -21.50 12.83 -9.94
CA VAL A 597 -20.67 13.69 -9.07
C VAL A 597 -20.50 12.99 -7.70
N SER A 598 -19.29 13.07 -7.13
CA SER A 598 -18.87 12.51 -5.83
C SER A 598 -18.81 13.61 -4.76
N PRO A 599 -18.73 13.24 -3.46
CA PRO A 599 -17.75 13.86 -2.59
C PRO A 599 -16.87 12.86 -1.81
N LEU A 600 -15.70 13.37 -1.40
CA LEU A 600 -14.53 12.71 -0.77
C LEU A 600 -14.58 12.76 0.77
N ASN A 601 -13.89 11.84 1.45
CA ASN A 601 -13.69 11.87 2.91
C ASN A 601 -12.19 11.75 3.29
N ALA A 602 -11.80 12.41 4.40
CA ALA A 602 -10.44 12.82 4.74
C ALA A 602 -9.58 11.83 5.58
N GLU A 603 -8.25 12.04 5.52
CA GLU A 603 -7.13 11.21 6.01
C GLU A 603 -6.67 11.53 7.47
N LYS A 604 -5.97 10.59 8.13
CA LYS A 604 -5.37 10.74 9.48
C LYS A 604 -3.89 11.17 9.40
N ILE A 605 -3.39 11.93 10.38
CA ILE A 605 -2.05 12.54 10.36
C ILE A 605 -1.07 12.00 11.42
N ASP A 606 0.20 11.86 11.05
CA ASP A 606 1.34 11.65 11.96
C ASP A 606 1.91 12.99 12.45
N THR A 607 1.89 13.22 13.77
CA THR A 607 2.28 14.49 14.40
C THR A 607 3.75 14.53 14.81
N LYS A 608 4.54 13.44 14.66
CA LYS A 608 5.94 13.38 15.15
C LYS A 608 6.91 14.31 14.43
N GLY A 609 6.62 14.68 13.19
CA GLY A 609 7.46 15.56 12.37
C GLY A 609 7.29 17.06 12.62
N TYR A 610 6.34 17.47 13.48
CA TYR A 610 6.04 18.87 13.76
C TYR A 610 6.62 19.30 15.10
N ARG A 611 7.38 20.40 15.10
CA ARG A 611 8.11 20.87 16.29
C ARG A 611 7.22 21.55 17.32
N TYR A 612 6.23 22.30 16.85
CA TYR A 612 5.38 23.13 17.69
C TYR A 612 3.91 22.82 17.49
N TYR A 613 3.11 23.06 18.53
CA TYR A 613 1.66 23.09 18.42
C TYR A 613 1.04 24.19 19.29
N LYS A 614 -0.13 24.69 18.86
CA LYS A 614 -0.97 25.62 19.63
C LYS A 614 -2.39 25.06 19.76
N GLU A 615 -2.98 25.19 20.95
CA GLU A 615 -4.38 24.84 21.17
C GLU A 615 -5.30 25.98 20.72
N VAL A 616 -6.45 25.63 20.16
CA VAL A 616 -7.44 26.55 19.62
C VAL A 616 -8.76 26.31 20.32
N GLN A 617 -9.26 27.35 20.99
CA GLN A 617 -10.54 27.34 21.69
C GLN A 617 -11.61 28.06 20.88
N ILE A 618 -12.77 27.42 20.75
CA ILE A 618 -13.94 27.97 20.07
C ILE A 618 -14.98 28.36 21.13
N PRO A 619 -15.43 29.62 21.18
CA PRO A 619 -16.49 30.05 22.09
C PRO A 619 -17.80 29.26 21.87
N LYS A 620 -18.56 28.97 22.94
CA LYS A 620 -19.85 28.27 22.83
C LYS A 620 -20.85 29.09 22.01
N LEU A 621 -21.47 28.47 21.00
CA LEU A 621 -22.49 29.10 20.16
C LEU A 621 -23.71 29.48 20.99
N SER A 622 -24.03 30.78 21.07
CA SER A 622 -25.36 31.25 21.46
C SER A 622 -26.26 31.28 20.23
N ASN A 623 -27.27 30.43 20.17
CA ASN A 623 -28.28 30.47 19.12
C ASN A 623 -28.99 31.84 19.14
N PRO A 624 -29.00 32.59 18.02
CA PRO A 624 -29.91 33.73 17.91
C PRO A 624 -31.33 33.19 17.84
N THR A 625 -32.17 33.65 18.75
CA THR A 625 -33.62 33.38 18.75
C THR A 625 -34.26 33.90 17.48
N GLY A 626 -34.86 33.00 16.70
CA GLY A 626 -35.84 33.28 15.66
C GLY A 626 -35.28 33.47 14.25
N SER A 627 -35.20 32.39 13.47
CA SER A 627 -35.50 32.38 12.02
C SER A 627 -35.41 30.95 11.47
N GLU A 628 -36.25 30.70 10.48
CA GLU A 628 -36.71 29.40 9.97
C GLU A 628 -35.65 28.54 9.24
N GLU A 629 -36.05 27.29 9.02
CA GLU A 629 -35.33 26.15 8.48
C GLU A 629 -34.42 26.43 7.28
N GLY A 630 -33.11 26.38 7.54
CA GLY A 630 -32.05 26.13 6.58
C GLY A 630 -30.79 25.82 7.38
N GLU A 631 -30.14 24.68 7.14
CA GLU A 631 -28.88 24.31 7.81
C GLU A 631 -27.80 25.36 7.53
N LYS A 632 -27.68 26.36 8.41
CA LYS A 632 -26.58 27.32 8.35
C LYS A 632 -25.30 26.60 8.79
N LEU A 633 -24.39 26.36 7.84
CA LEU A 633 -23.03 25.86 8.12
C LEU A 633 -22.26 26.92 8.93
N PHE A 634 -21.77 26.55 10.11
CA PHE A 634 -20.94 27.41 10.96
C PHE A 634 -19.46 27.18 10.65
N TYR A 635 -18.71 28.27 10.48
CA TYR A 635 -17.27 28.24 10.19
C TYR A 635 -16.49 28.95 11.29
N GLY A 636 -15.32 28.40 11.62
CA GLY A 636 -14.35 28.99 12.54
C GLY A 636 -13.35 29.84 11.78
N ARG A 637 -12.98 30.99 12.35
CA ARG A 637 -11.93 31.88 11.84
C ARG A 637 -10.84 32.05 12.89
N ILE A 638 -9.60 31.88 12.48
CA ILE A 638 -8.41 32.07 13.32
C ILE A 638 -7.50 33.08 12.64
N LYS A 639 -7.19 34.19 13.33
CA LYS A 639 -6.13 35.10 12.88
C LYS A 639 -4.78 34.52 13.31
N LEU A 640 -3.87 34.33 12.36
CA LEU A 640 -2.55 33.82 12.69
C LEU A 640 -1.75 34.87 13.44
N ASP A 641 -1.09 34.41 14.50
CA ASP A 641 -0.18 35.22 15.29
C ASP A 641 1.25 35.16 14.72
N GLU A 642 2.09 36.04 15.25
CA GLU A 642 3.45 36.23 14.78
C GLU A 642 4.31 34.95 14.91
N ASP A 643 4.10 34.12 15.94
CA ASP A 643 4.90 32.92 16.15
C ASP A 643 4.67 31.87 15.06
N ILE A 644 3.40 31.64 14.67
CA ILE A 644 3.07 30.70 13.60
C ILE A 644 3.65 31.22 12.27
N VAL A 645 3.46 32.50 11.97
CA VAL A 645 3.88 33.08 10.68
C VAL A 645 5.42 33.11 10.54
N ARG A 646 6.16 33.29 11.65
CA ARG A 646 7.63 33.32 11.64
C ARG A 646 8.27 31.94 11.45
N HIS A 647 7.60 30.89 11.92
CA HIS A 647 8.11 29.51 11.98
C HIS A 647 7.39 28.55 11.04
N SER A 648 6.50 29.02 10.16
CA SER A 648 5.71 28.13 9.31
C SER A 648 5.16 28.82 8.06
N GLY A 649 5.26 28.13 6.93
CA GLY A 649 4.57 28.46 5.68
C GLY A 649 3.23 27.71 5.59
N ILE A 650 2.40 28.01 4.60
CA ILE A 650 1.12 27.30 4.43
C ILE A 650 1.32 25.78 4.23
N ASN A 651 2.50 25.36 3.76
CA ASN A 651 2.85 23.97 3.51
C ASN A 651 2.94 23.12 4.78
N ASP A 652 3.40 23.67 5.90
CA ASP A 652 3.63 22.89 7.13
C ASP A 652 2.58 23.11 8.22
N ARG A 653 1.48 23.80 7.93
CA ARG A 653 0.37 24.00 8.87
C ARG A 653 -0.63 22.86 8.79
N ARG A 654 -1.05 22.31 9.94
CA ARG A 654 -2.10 21.28 10.02
C ARG A 654 -3.04 21.55 11.19
N ILE A 655 -4.32 21.76 10.89
CA ILE A 655 -5.39 21.79 11.91
C ILE A 655 -5.83 20.36 12.18
N VAL A 656 -5.79 19.93 13.44
CA VAL A 656 -6.05 18.55 13.83
C VAL A 656 -7.13 18.48 14.91
N TYR A 657 -8.11 17.61 14.67
CA TYR A 657 -9.15 17.21 15.63
C TYR A 657 -9.23 15.69 15.64
N ASN A 658 -9.20 15.04 16.81
CA ASN A 658 -9.26 13.58 16.95
C ASN A 658 -8.30 12.82 15.99
N ASN A 659 -7.05 13.31 15.85
CA ASN A 659 -6.02 12.80 14.94
C ASN A 659 -6.39 12.81 13.43
N ARG A 660 -7.40 13.58 13.03
CA ARG A 660 -7.77 13.84 11.64
C ARG A 660 -7.46 15.29 11.28
N THR A 661 -7.03 15.51 10.04
CA THR A 661 -6.82 16.87 9.54
C THR A 661 -8.15 17.51 9.16
N ILE A 662 -8.30 18.79 9.48
CA ILE A 662 -9.46 19.59 9.08
C ILE A 662 -9.04 20.47 7.90
N PRO A 663 -9.83 20.47 6.81
CA PRO A 663 -9.56 21.34 5.68
C PRO A 663 -9.71 22.81 6.07
N PHE A 664 -8.85 23.65 5.51
CA PHE A 664 -8.87 25.08 5.78
C PHE A 664 -8.49 25.91 4.55
N ILE A 665 -8.96 27.16 4.50
CA ILE A 665 -8.51 28.21 3.58
C ILE A 665 -7.67 29.22 4.37
N SER A 666 -6.57 29.69 3.79
CA SER A 666 -5.80 30.84 4.31
C SER A 666 -6.08 32.06 3.44
N ARG A 667 -6.39 33.21 4.04
CA ARG A 667 -6.58 34.48 3.33
C ARG A 667 -5.90 35.63 4.05
N ASN A 668 -5.52 36.69 3.33
CA ASN A 668 -4.87 37.85 3.94
C ASN A 668 -5.85 38.64 4.82
N VAL A 669 -5.37 39.11 5.97
CA VAL A 669 -6.11 40.00 6.87
C VAL A 669 -6.03 41.44 6.34
N MET A 670 -7.19 42.01 6.02
CA MET A 670 -7.32 43.42 5.70
C MET A 670 -7.41 44.24 7.00
N GLY A 671 -6.81 45.44 7.01
CA GLY A 671 -6.90 46.36 8.15
C GLY A 671 -8.34 46.71 8.52
N ALA A 672 -8.53 47.26 9.73
CA ALA A 672 -9.85 47.65 10.21
C ALA A 672 -10.54 48.66 9.27
N TYR A 673 -11.78 48.36 8.91
CA TYR A 673 -12.64 49.22 8.10
C TYR A 673 -13.18 50.34 8.99
N GLU A 674 -12.72 51.57 8.78
CA GLU A 674 -13.28 52.76 9.45
C GLU A 674 -14.02 53.58 8.40
N GLU A 675 -15.34 53.64 8.53
CA GLU A 675 -16.18 54.59 7.79
C GLU A 675 -16.50 55.78 8.70
N GLY A 676 -16.50 56.97 8.12
CA GLY A 676 -16.94 58.16 8.82
C GLY A 676 -17.66 59.13 7.91
N GLU A 677 -18.36 60.08 8.53
CA GLU A 677 -19.11 61.11 7.82
C GLU A 677 -18.60 62.50 8.20
N LYS A 678 -18.55 63.39 7.21
CA LYS A 678 -18.31 64.82 7.43
C LYS A 678 -19.31 65.67 6.67
N LYS A 679 -19.71 66.77 7.30
CA LYS A 679 -20.56 67.77 6.66
C LYS A 679 -19.83 68.44 5.50
N VAL A 680 -20.53 68.62 4.39
CA VAL A 680 -20.00 69.24 3.16
C VAL A 680 -20.41 70.70 3.12
N ASN A 681 -19.54 71.56 2.59
CA ASN A 681 -19.87 72.95 2.35
C ASN A 681 -20.13 73.18 0.86
N LEU A 682 -21.36 73.60 0.55
CA LEU A 682 -21.72 74.12 -0.77
C LEU A 682 -21.09 75.49 -0.97
N LEU A 683 -20.26 75.64 -2.00
CA LEU A 683 -19.60 76.89 -2.33
C LEU A 683 -20.44 77.76 -3.26
N PHE A 684 -21.10 77.12 -4.23
CA PHE A 684 -21.79 77.83 -5.30
C PHE A 684 -22.88 76.96 -5.93
N GLN A 685 -23.98 77.58 -6.31
CA GLN A 685 -25.08 76.98 -7.05
C GLN A 685 -25.49 77.94 -8.18
N GLU A 686 -25.48 77.44 -9.41
CA GLU A 686 -25.89 78.19 -10.60
C GLU A 686 -26.83 77.36 -11.45
N LYS A 687 -27.72 78.05 -12.18
CA LYS A 687 -28.54 77.44 -13.21
C LYS A 687 -27.98 77.88 -14.54
N ASP A 688 -27.57 76.90 -15.35
CA ASP A 688 -27.05 77.12 -16.69
C ASP A 688 -28.15 77.69 -17.63
N GLU A 689 -27.78 78.25 -18.78
CA GLU A 689 -28.70 78.79 -19.80
C GLU A 689 -29.73 77.73 -20.27
N ASP A 690 -29.34 76.46 -20.20
CA ASP A 690 -30.17 75.28 -20.46
C ASP A 690 -30.97 74.79 -19.23
N MET A 691 -31.14 75.57 -18.16
CA MET A 691 -31.87 75.19 -16.93
C MET A 691 -31.29 73.96 -16.18
N ASN A 692 -30.05 73.54 -16.49
CA ASN A 692 -29.32 72.53 -15.73
C ASN A 692 -28.82 73.11 -14.40
N GLY A 693 -28.94 72.34 -13.31
CA GLY A 693 -28.43 72.75 -12.01
C GLY A 693 -26.96 72.38 -11.85
N ILE A 694 -26.11 73.37 -11.55
CA ILE A 694 -24.69 73.16 -11.27
C ILE A 694 -24.44 73.43 -9.79
N TYR A 695 -23.84 72.46 -9.11
CA TYR A 695 -23.47 72.55 -7.70
C TYR A 695 -21.97 72.31 -7.52
N VAL A 696 -21.28 73.23 -6.84
CA VAL A 696 -19.85 73.09 -6.53
C VAL A 696 -19.66 72.98 -5.02
N LEU A 697 -19.07 71.86 -4.59
CA LEU A 697 -18.87 71.47 -3.21
C LEU A 697 -17.38 71.46 -2.87
N LYS A 698 -17.02 71.93 -1.66
CA LYS A 698 -15.66 71.79 -1.13
C LYS A 698 -15.58 70.57 -0.22
N LEU A 699 -14.65 69.66 -0.51
CA LEU A 699 -14.44 68.46 0.29
C LEU A 699 -13.70 68.80 1.62
N PRO A 700 -14.20 68.33 2.77
CA PRO A 700 -13.62 68.63 4.08
C PRO A 700 -12.44 67.72 4.41
N LYS A 701 -11.30 68.26 4.88
CA LYS A 701 -10.10 67.46 5.19
C LYS A 701 -10.41 66.19 6.02
N ILE A 702 -10.12 65.01 5.48
CA ILE A 702 -10.33 63.69 6.10
C ILE A 702 -9.05 63.18 6.81
N PRO A 703 -9.14 62.17 7.71
CA PRO A 703 -7.98 61.55 8.35
C PRO A 703 -6.96 60.97 7.35
N SER A 704 -5.69 60.87 7.76
CA SER A 704 -4.65 60.23 6.94
C SER A 704 -4.99 58.77 6.62
N LYS A 705 -4.75 58.32 5.38
CA LYS A 705 -5.09 56.98 4.85
C LYS A 705 -6.59 56.68 4.70
N THR A 706 -7.40 57.71 4.42
CA THR A 706 -8.81 57.57 4.07
C THR A 706 -9.08 58.21 2.70
N ARG A 707 -10.11 57.76 2.00
CA ARG A 707 -10.57 58.33 0.72
C ARG A 707 -12.06 58.62 0.75
N TYR A 708 -12.53 59.52 -0.11
CA TYR A 708 -13.96 59.79 -0.21
C TYR A 708 -14.68 58.69 -0.97
N LYS A 709 -15.86 58.32 -0.49
CA LYS A 709 -16.69 57.23 -1.01
C LYS A 709 -17.92 57.76 -1.76
N SER A 710 -18.62 58.72 -1.15
CA SER A 710 -19.87 59.24 -1.69
C SER A 710 -20.33 60.55 -1.03
N ILE A 711 -21.25 61.23 -1.69
CA ILE A 711 -21.99 62.41 -1.20
C ILE A 711 -23.46 62.04 -1.08
N ILE A 712 -24.09 62.41 0.03
CA ILE A 712 -25.53 62.27 0.20
C ILE A 712 -26.24 63.55 -0.23
N ALA A 713 -27.23 63.40 -1.11
CA ALA A 713 -28.03 64.48 -1.67
C ALA A 713 -29.53 64.21 -1.46
N GLU A 714 -30.20 65.07 -0.70
CA GLU A 714 -31.63 64.94 -0.38
C GLU A 714 -32.44 66.03 -1.08
N GLY A 715 -33.56 65.65 -1.69
CA GLY A 715 -34.53 66.55 -2.31
C GLY A 715 -35.90 66.46 -1.62
N SER A 716 -36.68 67.54 -1.67
CA SER A 716 -38.04 67.56 -1.15
C SER A 716 -39.02 66.92 -2.15
N GLY A 717 -39.77 65.89 -1.73
CA GLY A 717 -40.80 65.24 -2.54
C GLY A 717 -40.31 63.97 -3.25
N GLU A 718 -41.09 63.47 -4.21
CA GLU A 718 -40.66 62.38 -5.09
C GLU A 718 -39.78 62.93 -6.22
N TYR A 719 -38.65 62.27 -6.48
CA TYR A 719 -37.73 62.69 -7.53
C TYR A 719 -36.98 61.51 -8.15
N GLU A 720 -36.60 61.64 -9.41
CA GLU A 720 -35.56 60.86 -10.08
C GLU A 720 -34.67 61.84 -10.84
N ILE A 721 -33.39 61.92 -10.47
CA ILE A 721 -32.44 62.90 -10.99
C ILE A 721 -31.24 62.17 -11.57
N LYS A 722 -30.93 62.48 -12.83
CA LYS A 722 -29.74 62.01 -13.53
C LYS A 722 -28.75 63.16 -13.69
N GLY A 723 -27.48 62.89 -13.43
CA GLY A 723 -26.44 63.90 -13.46
C GLY A 723 -25.05 63.33 -13.65
N ARG A 724 -24.07 64.24 -13.73
CA ARG A 724 -22.65 63.95 -13.87
C ARG A 724 -21.88 64.55 -12.70
N ILE A 725 -20.83 63.86 -12.26
CA ILE A 725 -19.91 64.33 -11.23
C ILE A 725 -18.52 64.55 -11.82
N TYR A 726 -17.93 65.68 -11.48
CA TYR A 726 -16.57 66.07 -11.87
C TYR A 726 -15.74 66.37 -10.62
N LEU A 727 -14.45 66.00 -10.65
CA LEU A 727 -13.52 66.19 -9.55
C LEU A 727 -12.42 67.18 -9.96
N GLY A 728 -11.93 67.98 -9.01
CA GLY A 728 -10.93 69.00 -9.28
C GLY A 728 -9.96 69.25 -8.12
N LYS A 729 -8.67 69.39 -8.44
CA LYS A 729 -7.64 69.81 -7.47
C LYS A 729 -7.66 71.32 -7.22
N THR A 730 -8.04 72.09 -8.25
CA THR A 730 -8.26 73.54 -8.24
C THR A 730 -9.66 73.84 -8.81
N LEU A 731 -10.14 75.09 -8.70
CA LEU A 731 -11.47 75.48 -9.23
C LEU A 731 -11.52 75.59 -10.76
N GLU A 732 -10.37 75.47 -11.43
CA GLU A 732 -10.20 75.69 -12.87
C GLU A 732 -9.95 74.40 -13.66
N ASP A 733 -9.65 73.29 -12.99
CA ASP A 733 -9.32 72.00 -13.61
C ASP A 733 -10.28 70.91 -13.13
N TRP A 734 -11.11 70.40 -14.05
CA TRP A 734 -12.21 69.47 -13.78
C TRP A 734 -12.08 68.22 -14.64
N THR A 735 -12.07 67.05 -14.00
CA THR A 735 -12.11 65.74 -14.66
C THR A 735 -13.46 65.07 -14.41
N LEU A 736 -14.09 64.53 -15.45
CA LEU A 736 -15.32 63.73 -15.31
C LEU A 736 -14.99 62.44 -14.56
N ASP A 737 -15.69 62.16 -13.45
CA ASP A 737 -15.54 60.91 -12.69
C ASP A 737 -16.61 59.89 -13.10
N SER A 738 -17.90 60.24 -12.99
CA SER A 738 -18.99 59.29 -13.24
C SER A 738 -20.34 59.96 -13.55
N ASP A 739 -21.25 59.19 -14.14
CA ASP A 739 -22.67 59.53 -14.27
C ASP A 739 -23.44 58.87 -13.12
N PHE A 740 -24.42 59.56 -12.52
CA PHE A 740 -25.22 59.05 -11.40
C PHE A 740 -26.72 59.20 -11.63
N THR A 741 -27.50 58.40 -10.90
CA THR A 741 -28.95 58.53 -10.78
C THR A 741 -29.34 58.44 -9.31
N ILE A 742 -30.05 59.43 -8.79
CA ILE A 742 -30.62 59.41 -7.42
C ILE A 742 -32.14 59.50 -7.51
N TYR A 743 -32.85 58.83 -6.61
CA TYR A 743 -34.31 58.85 -6.58
C TYR A 743 -34.90 58.67 -5.18
N SER A 744 -36.13 59.15 -5.03
CA SER A 744 -36.96 58.97 -3.83
C SER A 744 -38.41 58.78 -4.27
N TYR A 745 -39.02 57.65 -3.91
CA TYR A 745 -40.42 57.30 -4.23
C TYR A 745 -41.24 57.03 -2.96
N ASN A 746 -42.54 57.37 -2.95
CA ASN A 746 -43.43 56.99 -1.86
C ASN A 746 -43.60 55.48 -1.83
N GLY A 747 -42.99 54.84 -0.82
CA GLY A 747 -42.87 53.38 -0.72
C GLY A 747 -41.58 52.93 -0.03
N GLY A 748 -40.67 53.85 0.29
CA GLY A 748 -39.45 53.57 1.06
C GLY A 748 -38.21 53.27 0.22
N ASN A 749 -38.33 53.24 -1.11
CA ASN A 749 -37.19 53.11 -2.02
C ASN A 749 -36.52 54.48 -2.22
N VAL A 750 -35.42 54.70 -1.51
CA VAL A 750 -34.58 55.91 -1.60
C VAL A 750 -33.17 55.53 -1.99
N LEU A 751 -32.65 56.16 -3.04
CA LEU A 751 -31.25 56.12 -3.45
C LEU A 751 -30.75 57.57 -3.52
N ASN A 752 -30.22 58.08 -2.42
CA ASN A 752 -29.78 59.47 -2.25
C ASN A 752 -28.24 59.61 -2.21
N GLU A 753 -27.51 58.53 -2.53
CA GLU A 753 -26.05 58.46 -2.48
C GLU A 753 -25.44 58.63 -3.87
N ILE A 754 -24.63 59.68 -4.06
CA ILE A 754 -23.83 59.92 -5.27
C ILE A 754 -22.41 59.41 -5.00
N LYS A 755 -22.03 58.32 -5.67
CA LYS A 755 -20.70 57.70 -5.52
C LYS A 755 -19.69 58.35 -6.45
N PHE A 756 -18.46 58.54 -5.98
CA PHE A 756 -17.33 59.04 -6.77
C PHE A 756 -16.03 58.56 -6.13
N ASN A 757 -14.94 58.50 -6.89
CA ASN A 757 -13.66 58.03 -6.38
C ASN A 757 -12.65 59.19 -6.38
N SER A 758 -12.32 59.70 -5.19
CA SER A 758 -11.38 60.81 -5.04
C SER A 758 -10.18 60.39 -4.20
N ASP A 759 -8.99 60.59 -4.77
CA ASP A 759 -7.70 60.29 -4.14
C ASP A 759 -7.10 61.53 -3.48
N ASP A 760 -7.09 62.67 -4.19
CA ASP A 760 -6.35 63.89 -3.77
C ASP A 760 -7.08 65.22 -4.13
N GLU A 761 -8.30 65.13 -4.68
CA GLU A 761 -9.09 66.26 -5.15
C GLU A 761 -9.78 67.01 -4.00
N LYS A 762 -9.96 68.32 -4.17
CA LYS A 762 -10.47 69.22 -3.11
C LYS A 762 -11.87 69.74 -3.40
N PHE A 763 -12.33 69.62 -4.64
CA PHE A 763 -13.60 70.15 -5.09
C PHE A 763 -14.36 69.11 -5.92
N VAL A 764 -15.69 69.14 -5.79
CA VAL A 764 -16.62 68.30 -6.56
C VAL A 764 -17.62 69.22 -7.24
N ARG A 765 -17.80 69.04 -8.54
CA ARG A 765 -18.83 69.72 -9.35
C ARG A 765 -19.87 68.70 -9.78
N ILE A 766 -21.14 68.98 -9.51
CA ILE A 766 -22.27 68.11 -9.79
C ILE A 766 -23.19 68.84 -10.76
N GLU A 767 -23.46 68.22 -11.91
CA GLU A 767 -24.34 68.75 -12.96
C GLU A 767 -25.58 67.87 -13.07
N ILE A 768 -26.77 68.44 -12.93
CA ILE A 768 -28.05 67.71 -13.04
C ILE A 768 -28.81 68.10 -14.31
N SER A 769 -29.49 67.12 -14.90
CA SER A 769 -30.23 67.26 -16.16
C SER A 769 -31.57 68.01 -16.03
N GLN A 770 -31.99 68.67 -17.12
CA GLN A 770 -33.17 69.55 -17.26
C GLN A 770 -34.47 69.08 -16.58
N ASN A 771 -34.79 67.77 -16.60
CA ASN A 771 -36.04 67.25 -16.02
C ASN A 771 -36.13 67.37 -14.49
N ALA A 772 -35.01 67.64 -13.80
CA ALA A 772 -34.92 67.70 -12.34
C ALA A 772 -34.87 69.13 -11.75
N SER A 773 -34.90 70.17 -12.59
CA SER A 773 -34.52 71.55 -12.27
C SER A 773 -35.40 72.32 -11.26
N ASN A 774 -36.54 71.75 -10.85
CA ASN A 774 -37.44 72.31 -9.84
C ASN A 774 -37.25 71.73 -8.43
N ILE A 775 -36.40 70.70 -8.26
CA ILE A 775 -36.12 70.10 -6.96
C ILE A 775 -34.82 70.68 -6.41
N LYS A 776 -34.88 71.31 -5.24
CA LYS A 776 -33.70 71.83 -4.55
C LYS A 776 -33.02 70.67 -3.79
N LEU A 777 -31.85 70.26 -4.27
CA LEU A 777 -31.01 69.28 -3.57
C LEU A 777 -30.21 69.94 -2.45
N GLU A 778 -30.24 69.32 -1.27
CA GLU A 778 -29.36 69.63 -0.14
C GLU A 778 -28.31 68.52 0.02
N PHE A 779 -27.03 68.93 0.01
CA PHE A 779 -25.90 68.02 0.21
C PHE A 779 -25.54 67.97 1.68
N THR A 780 -26.00 66.94 2.38
CA THR A 780 -25.95 66.88 3.85
C THR A 780 -24.58 66.43 4.35
N LYS A 781 -24.00 65.40 3.75
CA LYS A 781 -22.75 64.79 4.19
C LYS A 781 -21.97 64.10 3.07
N VAL A 782 -20.66 64.02 3.26
CA VAL A 782 -19.72 63.18 2.50
C VAL A 782 -19.32 62.02 3.38
N LEU A 783 -19.35 60.82 2.80
CA LEU A 783 -18.84 59.60 3.41
C LEU A 783 -17.40 59.37 2.95
N TYR A 784 -16.55 58.96 3.88
CA TYR A 784 -15.18 58.52 3.61
C TYR A 784 -14.94 57.14 4.21
N GLU A 785 -14.03 56.39 3.60
CA GLU A 785 -13.63 55.04 4.03
C GLU A 785 -12.11 54.93 4.17
N SER A 786 -11.64 54.04 5.04
CA SER A 786 -10.21 53.73 5.14
C SER A 786 -9.69 53.03 3.89
N VAL A 787 -8.51 53.46 3.42
CA VAL A 787 -7.79 52.76 2.34
C VAL A 787 -7.28 51.45 2.95
N SER A 788 -7.86 50.33 2.54
CA SER A 788 -7.53 49.01 3.10
C SER A 788 -6.07 48.65 2.84
N GLU A 789 -5.22 48.83 3.84
CA GLU A 789 -3.86 48.28 3.86
C GLU A 789 -3.89 46.85 4.41
N LYS A 790 -3.12 45.96 3.78
CA LYS A 790 -2.92 44.60 4.29
C LYS A 790 -2.06 44.68 5.55
N MET A 791 -2.43 43.93 6.59
CA MET A 791 -1.63 43.86 7.81
C MET A 791 -0.33 43.08 7.54
N GLU A 792 0.82 43.57 8.04
CA GLU A 792 2.14 42.99 7.78
C GLU A 792 2.87 42.63 9.09
N PHE A 793 3.56 41.49 9.08
CA PHE A 793 4.56 41.13 10.08
C PHE A 793 5.95 41.37 9.55
N LYS A 794 6.84 41.82 10.44
CA LYS A 794 8.23 42.10 10.14
C LYS A 794 9.13 41.02 10.76
N LYS A 795 10.03 40.47 9.95
CA LYS A 795 11.08 39.55 10.40
C LYS A 795 12.45 40.11 10.02
N THR A 796 13.29 40.31 11.04
CA THR A 796 14.68 40.72 10.84
C THR A 796 15.51 39.49 10.45
N VAL A 797 16.24 39.58 9.34
CA VAL A 797 17.24 38.62 8.88
C VAL A 797 18.60 39.27 9.12
N GLU A 798 19.36 38.67 10.03
CA GLU A 798 20.68 39.15 10.39
C GLU A 798 21.70 38.78 9.30
N LYS A 799 22.83 39.49 9.25
CA LYS A 799 23.88 39.25 8.25
C LYS A 799 24.40 37.80 8.23
N TYR A 800 24.45 37.12 9.37
CA TYR A 800 24.92 35.73 9.44
C TYR A 800 23.94 34.71 8.85
N ASP A 801 22.65 35.08 8.71
CA ASP A 801 21.63 34.25 8.07
C ASP A 801 21.62 34.43 6.54
N LEU A 802 22.44 35.36 6.02
CA LEU A 802 22.60 35.65 4.60
C LEU A 802 23.92 35.11 4.10
N GLU A 803 23.89 34.31 3.04
CA GLU A 803 25.12 33.92 2.35
C GLU A 803 25.48 35.04 1.37
N SER A 804 26.71 35.56 1.47
CA SER A 804 27.21 36.61 0.58
C SER A 804 28.16 36.03 -0.44
N GLY A 805 28.12 36.56 -1.66
CA GLY A 805 29.01 36.22 -2.77
C GLY A 805 29.28 37.45 -3.64
N PHE A 806 30.22 37.32 -4.56
CA PHE A 806 30.56 38.35 -5.53
C PHE A 806 30.58 37.74 -6.92
N ASN A 807 29.88 38.35 -7.87
CA ASN A 807 29.88 37.94 -9.25
C ASN A 807 30.91 38.78 -10.03
N SER A 808 32.00 38.14 -10.46
CA SER A 808 33.12 38.81 -11.14
C SER A 808 32.75 39.36 -12.51
N ASP A 809 31.82 38.71 -13.20
CA ASP A 809 31.49 39.01 -14.59
C ASP A 809 30.65 40.29 -14.71
N THR A 810 29.76 40.50 -13.74
CA THR A 810 28.86 41.66 -13.66
C THR A 810 29.31 42.70 -12.63
N ARG A 811 30.41 42.44 -11.90
CA ARG A 811 30.88 43.23 -10.75
C ARG A 811 29.73 43.59 -9.80
N SER A 812 29.08 42.55 -9.29
CA SER A 812 27.91 42.69 -8.41
C SER A 812 28.06 41.92 -7.11
N SER A 813 27.62 42.54 -6.02
CA SER A 813 27.45 41.90 -4.72
C SER A 813 26.18 41.08 -4.69
N VAL A 814 26.27 39.83 -4.27
CA VAL A 814 25.16 38.87 -4.27
C VAL A 814 24.86 38.41 -2.85
N PHE A 815 23.59 38.46 -2.46
CA PHE A 815 23.10 37.99 -1.17
C PHE A 815 22.04 36.91 -1.37
N TYR A 816 22.21 35.76 -0.71
CA TYR A 816 21.26 34.64 -0.76
C TYR A 816 20.52 34.52 0.57
N PHE A 817 19.20 34.45 0.48
CA PHE A 817 18.32 34.13 1.60
C PHE A 817 17.62 32.80 1.34
N ARG A 818 17.95 31.79 2.14
CA ARG A 818 17.53 30.39 1.91
C ARG A 818 16.04 30.11 2.19
N ASN A 819 15.36 30.98 2.93
CA ASN A 819 13.96 30.84 3.33
C ASN A 819 13.54 29.39 3.70
N PRO A 820 14.21 28.73 4.67
CA PRO A 820 14.03 27.28 4.92
C PRO A 820 12.61 26.89 5.34
N MET A 821 11.86 27.81 5.95
CA MET A 821 10.47 27.61 6.37
C MET A 821 9.45 27.99 5.29
N LYS A 822 9.91 28.38 4.09
CA LYS A 822 9.09 28.74 2.93
C LYS A 822 8.01 29.79 3.21
N VAL A 823 8.34 30.78 4.04
CA VAL A 823 7.40 31.83 4.42
C VAL A 823 7.17 32.76 3.23
N PRO A 824 5.93 33.12 2.87
CA PRO A 824 5.63 33.94 1.69
C PRO A 824 5.99 35.42 1.95
N ILE A 825 7.15 35.84 1.45
CA ILE A 825 7.65 37.21 1.63
C ILE A 825 7.15 38.07 0.48
N HIS A 826 6.51 39.22 0.78
CA HIS A 826 6.02 40.14 -0.27
C HIS A 826 6.87 41.40 -0.44
N ARG A 827 7.71 41.74 0.55
CA ARG A 827 8.67 42.85 0.47
C ARG A 827 9.90 42.59 1.32
N ALA A 828 11.04 43.11 0.89
CA ALA A 828 12.26 43.17 1.69
C ALA A 828 12.81 44.60 1.78
N MET A 829 13.33 45.01 2.92
CA MET A 829 14.01 46.29 3.13
C MET A 829 15.47 46.04 3.48
N LEU A 830 16.37 46.68 2.73
CA LEU A 830 17.81 46.54 2.93
C LEU A 830 18.35 47.66 3.82
N PHE A 831 19.12 47.30 4.85
CA PHE A 831 19.83 48.24 5.72
C PHE A 831 21.30 48.25 5.34
N ILE A 832 21.71 49.34 4.72
CA ILE A 832 23.04 49.53 4.13
C ILE A 832 23.80 50.55 4.96
N LYS A 833 25.09 50.28 5.22
CA LYS A 833 25.93 51.11 6.09
C LYS A 833 26.29 52.46 5.46
N GLU A 834 26.43 52.52 4.14
CA GLU A 834 26.85 53.70 3.41
C GLU A 834 25.72 54.75 3.33
N ASN A 835 26.04 56.01 3.63
CA ASN A 835 25.05 57.11 3.71
C ASN A 835 24.77 57.81 2.37
N LYS A 836 25.36 57.35 1.26
CA LYS A 836 25.11 57.88 -0.09
C LYS A 836 25.42 56.83 -1.12
N PHE A 837 24.40 56.38 -1.86
CA PHE A 837 24.55 55.42 -2.94
C PHE A 837 23.36 55.47 -3.89
N GLU A 838 23.54 54.99 -5.10
CA GLU A 838 22.49 54.67 -6.07
C GLU A 838 22.96 53.44 -6.85
N ARG A 839 22.22 52.33 -6.76
CA ARG A 839 22.61 51.04 -7.34
C ARG A 839 21.42 50.36 -7.99
N LYS A 840 21.65 49.73 -9.15
CA LYS A 840 20.68 48.81 -9.74
C LYS A 840 20.68 47.51 -8.93
N VAL A 841 19.50 46.93 -8.71
CA VAL A 841 19.30 45.68 -7.99
C VAL A 841 18.44 44.75 -8.82
N ASN A 842 18.90 43.51 -8.98
CA ASN A 842 18.09 42.43 -9.55
C ASN A 842 17.76 41.44 -8.45
N VAL A 843 16.47 41.13 -8.31
CA VAL A 843 15.98 40.13 -7.36
C VAL A 843 15.63 38.88 -8.15
N PHE A 844 16.13 37.73 -7.71
CA PHE A 844 15.83 36.42 -8.29
C PHE A 844 15.19 35.51 -7.26
N PHE A 845 14.40 34.55 -7.72
CA PHE A 845 13.77 33.52 -6.89
C PHE A 845 13.94 32.12 -7.52
N LYS A 846 13.68 31.07 -6.74
CA LYS A 846 13.89 29.68 -7.17
C LYS A 846 12.56 28.95 -7.40
N ASN A 847 12.14 28.83 -8.66
CA ASN A 847 10.80 28.40 -9.08
C ASN A 847 10.62 26.87 -9.23
N SER A 848 11.19 26.05 -8.34
CA SER A 848 11.25 24.56 -8.40
C SER A 848 12.42 23.93 -9.21
N SER A 849 13.07 24.71 -10.07
CA SER A 849 14.34 24.36 -10.74
C SER A 849 15.52 24.47 -9.78
N LYS A 850 16.67 23.86 -10.10
CA LYS A 850 17.94 24.19 -9.41
C LYS A 850 18.47 25.59 -9.76
N GLU A 851 17.81 26.30 -10.67
CA GLU A 851 18.23 27.58 -11.24
C GLU A 851 17.38 28.75 -10.72
N PHE A 852 17.99 29.94 -10.67
CA PHE A 852 17.37 31.19 -10.23
C PHE A 852 16.72 31.92 -11.42
N GLU A 853 15.46 32.33 -11.27
CA GLU A 853 14.71 33.13 -12.24
C GLU A 853 14.62 34.58 -11.76
N LEU A 854 14.74 35.55 -12.69
CA LEU A 854 14.61 36.97 -12.37
C LEU A 854 13.16 37.28 -11.97
N LEU A 855 12.99 37.88 -10.80
CA LEU A 855 11.70 38.32 -10.26
C LEU A 855 11.41 39.76 -10.67
N GLU A 856 12.30 40.68 -10.27
CA GLU A 856 12.13 42.13 -10.41
C GLU A 856 13.49 42.80 -10.64
N GLU A 857 13.48 43.91 -11.38
CA GLU A 857 14.61 44.85 -11.47
C GLU A 857 14.22 46.16 -10.79
N GLY A 858 15.09 46.66 -9.93
CA GLY A 858 14.86 47.88 -9.17
C GLY A 858 16.12 48.74 -9.04
N THR A 859 15.99 49.89 -8.41
CA THR A 859 17.11 50.77 -8.05
C THR A 859 16.98 51.14 -6.58
N ILE A 860 18.03 50.91 -5.80
CA ILE A 860 18.10 51.33 -4.41
C ILE A 860 18.97 52.59 -4.31
N PHE A 861 18.57 53.56 -3.49
CA PHE A 861 19.33 54.79 -3.32
C PHE A 861 19.18 55.43 -1.95
N HIS A 862 20.19 56.21 -1.57
CA HIS A 862 20.17 57.15 -0.46
C HIS A 862 20.82 58.46 -0.92
N LYS A 863 20.03 59.55 -0.96
CA LYS A 863 20.47 60.89 -1.44
C LYS A 863 20.64 61.86 -0.27
N GLN A 864 21.53 62.84 -0.43
CA GLN A 864 21.89 63.82 0.62
C GLN A 864 20.72 64.68 1.14
N ASN A 865 19.64 64.82 0.37
CA ASN A 865 18.43 65.56 0.78
C ASN A 865 17.53 64.75 1.76
N GLY A 866 17.98 63.58 2.23
CA GLY A 866 17.23 62.70 3.12
C GLY A 866 16.26 61.75 2.41
N SER A 867 16.16 61.80 1.09
CA SER A 867 15.35 60.85 0.31
C SER A 867 16.09 59.52 0.15
N SER A 868 15.48 58.43 0.59
CA SER A 868 16.03 57.08 0.49
C SER A 868 14.96 56.08 0.07
N ASP A 869 15.30 55.18 -0.84
CA ASP A 869 14.49 54.01 -1.14
C ASP A 869 15.37 52.77 -1.17
N THR A 870 15.15 51.89 -0.19
CA THR A 870 15.80 50.58 -0.09
C THR A 870 14.76 49.46 0.00
N ASN A 871 13.50 49.76 -0.33
CA ASN A 871 12.41 48.81 -0.31
C ASN A 871 12.32 48.06 -1.63
N LEU A 872 12.37 46.73 -1.55
CA LEU A 872 12.16 45.82 -2.66
C LEU A 872 10.78 45.20 -2.49
N VAL A 873 9.78 45.79 -3.17
CA VAL A 873 8.42 45.26 -3.23
C VAL A 873 8.35 44.21 -4.32
N PHE A 874 7.78 43.04 -4.04
CA PHE A 874 7.64 41.98 -5.02
C PHE A 874 6.24 41.97 -5.63
N SER A 875 6.15 41.83 -6.96
CA SER A 875 4.88 41.64 -7.68
C SER A 875 4.04 40.47 -7.17
N LYS A 876 4.65 39.45 -6.56
CA LYS A 876 3.99 38.33 -5.89
C LYS A 876 4.75 37.88 -4.64
N PRO A 877 4.07 37.34 -3.61
CA PRO A 877 4.75 36.76 -2.44
C PRO A 877 5.64 35.57 -2.84
N ILE A 878 6.85 35.51 -2.27
CA ILE A 878 7.86 34.49 -2.57
C ILE A 878 8.16 33.63 -1.34
N SER A 879 7.88 32.34 -1.48
CA SER A 879 8.16 31.30 -0.48
C SER A 879 9.44 30.50 -0.76
N SER A 880 10.19 30.86 -1.80
CA SER A 880 11.41 30.15 -2.22
C SER A 880 12.68 30.89 -1.81
N GLU A 881 13.84 30.31 -2.11
CA GLU A 881 15.14 30.98 -1.94
C GLU A 881 15.17 32.27 -2.76
N LEU A 882 15.64 33.36 -2.15
CA LEU A 882 15.84 34.67 -2.79
C LEU A 882 17.33 34.90 -3.03
N LYS A 883 17.67 35.41 -4.22
CA LYS A 883 19.00 35.92 -4.54
C LYS A 883 18.86 37.40 -4.90
N ILE A 884 19.53 38.27 -4.15
CA ILE A 884 19.56 39.71 -4.39
C ILE A 884 20.92 40.06 -4.96
N GLU A 885 20.96 40.64 -6.14
CA GLU A 885 22.16 41.02 -6.86
C GLU A 885 22.21 42.54 -7.02
N ILE A 886 23.19 43.18 -6.36
CA ILE A 886 23.40 44.62 -6.37
C ILE A 886 24.56 44.91 -7.33
N PHE A 887 24.31 45.69 -8.38
CA PHE A 887 25.33 46.03 -9.37
C PHE A 887 26.22 47.17 -8.86
N ASP A 888 27.47 46.85 -8.53
CA ASP A 888 28.44 47.80 -7.97
C ASP A 888 29.22 48.55 -9.07
N GLY A 889 29.49 47.90 -10.21
CA GLY A 889 30.11 48.55 -11.37
C GLY A 889 31.57 48.96 -11.13
N ASP A 890 31.86 50.26 -11.20
CA ASP A 890 33.18 50.85 -10.87
C ASP A 890 33.25 51.41 -9.43
N ASP A 891 32.13 51.40 -8.70
CA ASP A 891 32.08 51.88 -7.33
C ASP A 891 32.39 50.75 -6.32
N ASP A 892 32.74 51.12 -5.08
CA ASP A 892 32.95 50.16 -3.99
C ASP A 892 31.65 49.39 -3.64
N PRO A 893 31.74 48.09 -3.29
CA PRO A 893 30.61 47.27 -2.87
C PRO A 893 29.88 47.81 -1.63
N LEU A 894 28.55 47.76 -1.65
CA LEU A 894 27.73 48.17 -0.50
C LEU A 894 27.78 47.15 0.64
N THR A 895 27.82 47.66 1.89
CA THR A 895 27.82 46.81 3.08
C THR A 895 26.41 46.64 3.61
N LEU A 896 25.80 45.48 3.35
CA LEU A 896 24.52 45.09 3.96
C LEU A 896 24.73 44.72 5.44
N GLU A 897 24.03 45.41 6.34
CA GLU A 897 24.04 45.15 7.79
C GLU A 897 22.97 44.14 8.19
N LYS A 898 21.75 44.32 7.68
CA LYS A 898 20.61 43.42 7.90
C LYS A 898 19.58 43.59 6.78
N MET A 899 18.69 42.62 6.69
CA MET A 899 17.53 42.68 5.79
C MET A 899 16.26 42.47 6.62
N GLU A 900 15.25 43.29 6.42
CA GLU A 900 13.94 43.10 7.04
C GLU A 900 12.97 42.60 6.00
N VAL A 901 12.40 41.41 6.21
CA VAL A 901 11.40 40.83 5.33
C VAL A 901 10.01 41.03 5.91
N PHE A 902 9.09 41.41 5.04
CA PHE A 902 7.70 41.67 5.37
C PHE A 902 6.83 40.54 4.83
N ILE A 903 5.94 40.05 5.68
CA ILE A 903 5.06 38.91 5.43
C ILE A 903 3.63 39.37 5.71
N LEU A 904 2.70 39.05 4.81
CA LEU A 904 1.29 39.40 5.01
C LEU A 904 0.71 38.59 6.18
N GLN A 905 -0.06 39.24 7.04
CA GLN A 905 -0.83 38.55 8.06
C GLN A 905 -1.96 37.77 7.39
N GLU A 906 -2.08 36.49 7.76
CA GLU A 906 -3.09 35.58 7.24
C GLU A 906 -4.10 35.20 8.32
N GLU A 907 -5.33 34.89 7.90
CA GLU A 907 -6.34 34.23 8.71
C GLU A 907 -6.78 32.91 8.07
N ILE A 908 -6.98 31.91 8.93
CA ILE A 908 -7.40 30.57 8.54
C ILE A 908 -8.89 30.41 8.83
N ILE A 909 -9.63 29.88 7.84
CA ILE A 909 -11.05 29.55 7.95
C ILE A 909 -11.26 28.05 7.77
N PHE A 910 -12.04 27.43 8.64
CA PHE A 910 -12.29 25.98 8.66
C PHE A 910 -13.73 25.66 9.11
N PRO A 911 -14.30 24.50 8.75
CA PRO A 911 -15.67 24.13 9.11
C PRO A 911 -15.77 23.68 10.58
N LEU A 912 -16.86 24.05 11.28
CA LEU A 912 -17.12 23.64 12.68
C LEU A 912 -17.96 22.36 12.82
N LYS A 913 -18.52 21.86 11.72
CA LYS A 913 -19.31 20.62 11.63
C LYS A 913 -18.83 19.81 10.43
N LEU A 914 -18.50 18.53 10.65
CA LEU A 914 -18.10 17.58 9.60
C LEU A 914 -19.28 16.64 9.29
N GLU A 915 -19.43 16.17 8.05
CA GLU A 915 -20.58 15.36 7.57
C GLU A 915 -20.87 14.09 8.38
N ASN A 916 -19.92 13.62 9.20
CA ASN A 916 -20.01 12.35 9.93
C ASN A 916 -20.06 12.48 11.47
N ASP A 917 -20.02 13.70 12.03
CA ASP A 917 -20.04 13.91 13.49
C ASP A 917 -21.30 14.66 13.94
N SER A 918 -22.02 14.10 14.92
CA SER A 918 -23.26 14.65 15.48
C SER A 918 -23.03 15.80 16.47
N GLU A 919 -21.78 16.07 16.87
CA GLU A 919 -21.41 17.13 17.82
C GLU A 919 -20.53 18.21 17.16
N SER A 920 -20.66 19.46 17.62
CA SER A 920 -19.82 20.58 17.18
C SER A 920 -18.36 20.38 17.63
N ILE A 921 -17.40 20.64 16.75
CA ILE A 921 -15.97 20.52 17.06
C ILE A 921 -15.60 21.47 18.22
N GLN A 922 -15.08 20.92 19.32
CA GLN A 922 -14.55 21.67 20.46
C GLN A 922 -13.11 21.22 20.72
N ASN A 923 -12.21 22.18 20.97
CA ASN A 923 -10.77 21.99 21.24
C ASN A 923 -9.98 21.44 20.05
N LEU A 924 -9.33 22.35 19.32
CA LEU A 924 -8.52 22.07 18.13
C LEU A 924 -7.02 22.25 18.43
N ARG A 925 -6.16 21.60 17.64
CA ARG A 925 -4.71 21.86 17.67
C ARG A 925 -4.18 22.24 16.30
N ILE A 926 -3.33 23.25 16.24
CA ILE A 926 -2.57 23.61 15.04
C ILE A 926 -1.14 23.12 15.24
N TYR A 927 -0.67 22.21 14.38
CA TYR A 927 0.71 21.74 14.32
C TYR A 927 1.48 22.48 13.22
N TYR A 928 2.74 22.85 13.51
CA TYR A 928 3.61 23.61 12.60
C TYR A 928 5.10 23.45 12.95
N GLY A 929 6.00 23.97 12.09
CA GLY A 929 7.45 23.92 12.29
C GLY A 929 8.11 22.68 11.69
N ASN A 930 7.58 22.16 10.58
CA ASN A 930 8.17 21.05 9.84
C ASN A 930 8.71 21.52 8.48
N PRO A 931 10.04 21.71 8.32
CA PRO A 931 10.64 22.24 7.09
C PRO A 931 10.47 21.29 5.88
N TYR A 932 10.14 20.02 6.12
CA TYR A 932 9.98 18.98 5.11
C TYR A 932 8.50 18.69 4.76
N ALA A 933 7.54 19.39 5.34
CA ALA A 933 6.12 19.16 5.05
C ALA A 933 5.69 19.72 3.68
N PHE A 934 4.87 18.93 2.97
CA PHE A 934 4.27 19.28 1.68
C PHE A 934 2.99 20.09 1.85
N TYR A 935 2.62 20.86 0.81
CA TYR A 935 1.36 21.60 0.76
C TYR A 935 0.17 20.70 1.06
N PRO A 936 -0.77 21.12 1.92
CA PRO A 936 -1.99 20.36 2.12
C PRO A 936 -2.90 20.53 0.88
N GLU A 937 -3.39 19.42 0.34
CA GLU A 937 -4.38 19.42 -0.74
C GLU A 937 -5.79 19.43 -0.13
N PHE A 938 -6.49 20.57 -0.18
CA PHE A 938 -7.88 20.69 0.25
C PHE A 938 -8.76 21.19 -0.89
N ASP A 939 -9.87 20.51 -1.19
CA ASP A 939 -10.89 20.96 -2.17
C ASP A 939 -11.97 21.85 -1.51
N PHE A 940 -11.56 22.66 -0.52
CA PHE A 940 -12.48 23.45 0.31
C PHE A 940 -12.90 24.77 -0.37
N GLU A 941 -12.05 25.29 -1.27
CA GLU A 941 -12.23 26.58 -1.94
C GLU A 941 -13.46 26.63 -2.84
N LYS A 942 -13.89 25.50 -3.42
CA LYS A 942 -15.08 25.43 -4.30
C LYS A 942 -16.42 25.44 -3.58
N THR A 943 -16.43 25.21 -2.26
CA THR A 943 -17.65 25.05 -1.46
C THR A 943 -17.92 26.26 -0.55
N PHE A 944 -17.00 27.23 -0.54
CA PHE A 944 -17.06 28.42 0.31
C PHE A 944 -17.89 29.53 -0.36
N SER A 945 -18.96 30.00 0.30
CA SER A 945 -19.80 31.12 -0.17
C SER A 945 -19.61 32.35 0.72
N ASP A 946 -19.54 33.56 0.17
CA ASP A 946 -19.26 34.79 0.95
C ASP A 946 -20.33 35.15 2.02
N SER A 947 -21.50 34.51 2.02
CA SER A 947 -22.64 34.81 2.91
C SER A 947 -22.68 33.97 4.20
N ILE A 948 -21.57 33.89 4.96
CA ILE A 948 -21.42 32.97 6.11
C ILE A 948 -21.20 33.72 7.45
N HIS A 949 -21.77 33.19 8.54
CA HIS A 949 -21.44 33.59 9.92
C HIS A 949 -20.10 32.97 10.37
N LEU A 950 -19.10 33.82 10.62
CA LEU A 950 -17.76 33.43 11.11
C LEU A 950 -17.67 33.57 12.63
N ASN A 951 -17.27 32.51 13.32
CA ASN A 951 -16.94 32.55 14.74
C ASN A 951 -15.44 32.72 14.95
N GLU A 952 -15.03 33.74 15.70
CA GLU A 952 -13.62 33.99 16.02
C GLU A 952 -13.14 32.99 17.08
N ALA A 953 -12.18 32.15 16.71
CA ALA A 953 -11.53 31.19 17.60
C ALA A 953 -10.23 31.79 18.15
N ILE A 954 -9.92 31.48 19.40
CA ILE A 954 -8.79 32.05 20.15
C ILE A 954 -7.65 31.03 20.16
N ILE A 955 -6.47 31.44 19.68
CA ILE A 955 -5.24 30.64 19.76
C ILE A 955 -4.59 30.83 21.13
N GLN A 956 -4.16 29.73 21.74
CA GLN A 956 -3.40 29.73 22.98
C GLN A 956 -1.87 29.86 22.76
N LYS A 957 -1.13 29.87 23.86
CA LYS A 957 0.34 29.99 23.84
C LYS A 957 1.01 28.80 23.12
N GLU A 958 2.14 29.05 22.49
CA GLU A 958 2.99 28.04 21.84
C GLU A 958 3.47 26.98 22.85
N SER A 959 3.35 25.71 22.47
CA SER A 959 3.90 24.55 23.19
C SER A 959 4.80 23.73 22.27
N GLU A 960 5.92 23.24 22.82
CA GLU A 960 6.80 22.30 22.12
C GLU A 960 6.16 20.90 22.12
N ASN A 961 6.23 20.20 20.98
CA ASN A 961 5.65 18.87 20.84
C ASN A 961 6.51 17.83 21.58
N GLU A 962 5.99 17.24 22.65
CA GLU A 962 6.69 16.23 23.45
C GLU A 962 7.10 14.97 22.66
N ASN A 963 6.40 14.70 21.55
CA ASN A 963 6.70 13.58 20.65
C ASN A 963 7.68 13.95 19.52
N PHE A 964 8.21 15.17 19.53
CA PHE A 964 9.15 15.65 18.53
C PHE A 964 10.51 14.98 18.73
N GLY A 965 10.97 14.27 17.70
CA GLY A 965 12.28 13.63 17.71
C GLY A 965 12.81 13.47 16.30
N TYR A 966 13.89 14.19 15.99
CA TYR A 966 14.72 13.86 14.84
C TYR A 966 15.51 12.58 15.17
N SER A 967 15.36 11.56 14.34
CA SER A 967 16.12 10.32 14.47
C SER A 967 17.62 10.62 14.41
N ILE A 968 18.43 9.93 15.24
CA ILE A 968 19.91 9.97 15.27
C ILE A 968 20.55 9.62 13.89
N GLY A 969 19.75 9.23 12.90
CA GLY A 969 20.14 9.03 11.52
C GLY A 969 19.89 10.19 10.56
N GLU A 970 19.94 11.46 10.99
CA GLU A 970 19.93 12.62 10.08
C GLU A 970 21.08 13.64 10.30
N PRO A 971 21.65 14.22 9.22
CA PRO A 971 21.22 14.05 7.83
C PRO A 971 21.57 12.63 7.35
N PRO A 972 20.71 12.02 6.52
CA PRO A 972 20.88 10.63 6.15
C PRO A 972 22.27 10.44 5.54
N VAL A 973 22.97 9.35 5.89
CA VAL A 973 23.86 8.68 4.92
C VAL A 973 23.04 8.67 3.65
N SER A 974 23.44 9.46 2.65
CA SER A 974 22.50 9.86 1.61
C SER A 974 21.77 8.62 1.14
N THR A 975 20.45 8.67 1.06
CA THR A 975 19.64 7.54 0.59
C THR A 975 20.22 6.99 -0.72
N TRP A 976 20.87 7.86 -1.50
CA TRP A 976 21.73 7.55 -2.65
C TRP A 976 22.91 6.61 -2.38
N ILE A 977 23.70 6.79 -1.32
CA ILE A 977 24.82 5.89 -0.97
C ILE A 977 24.30 4.49 -0.62
N ILE A 978 23.26 4.40 0.21
CA ILE A 978 22.64 3.10 0.59
C ILE A 978 22.04 2.43 -0.65
N ARG A 979 21.31 3.19 -1.48
CA ARG A 979 20.78 2.70 -2.75
C ARG A 979 21.90 2.28 -3.70
N GLY A 980 22.99 3.04 -3.76
CA GLY A 980 24.18 2.75 -4.56
C GLY A 980 24.83 1.43 -4.17
N PHE A 981 25.04 1.17 -2.88
CA PHE A 981 25.56 -0.11 -2.40
C PHE A 981 24.63 -1.29 -2.71
N PHE A 982 23.31 -1.09 -2.58
CA PHE A 982 22.33 -2.11 -2.95
C PHE A 982 22.39 -2.46 -4.44
N PHE A 983 22.37 -1.46 -5.34
CA PHE A 983 22.48 -1.68 -6.78
C PHE A 983 23.85 -2.22 -7.20
N PHE A 984 24.93 -1.82 -6.52
CA PHE A 984 26.25 -2.39 -6.73
C PHE A 984 26.28 -3.89 -6.37
N GLY A 985 25.66 -4.27 -5.24
CA GLY A 985 25.48 -5.67 -4.87
C GLY A 985 24.63 -6.44 -5.89
N LEU A 986 23.55 -5.85 -6.40
CA LEU A 986 22.74 -6.43 -7.48
C LEU A 986 23.55 -6.62 -8.78
N THR A 987 24.49 -5.71 -9.05
CA THR A 987 25.38 -5.78 -10.22
C THR A 987 26.38 -6.93 -10.08
N ILE A 988 27.03 -7.06 -8.92
CA ILE A 988 27.90 -8.19 -8.59
C ILE A 988 27.14 -9.50 -8.73
N LEU A 989 25.93 -9.55 -8.18
CA LEU A 989 25.06 -10.71 -8.24
C LEU A 989 24.68 -11.05 -9.69
N THR A 990 24.35 -10.06 -10.52
CA THR A 990 24.04 -10.25 -11.94
C THR A 990 25.24 -10.84 -12.68
N PHE A 991 26.45 -10.33 -12.40
CA PHE A 991 27.70 -10.86 -12.96
C PHE A 991 27.97 -12.31 -12.51
N LEU A 992 27.79 -12.61 -11.22
CA LEU A 992 27.96 -13.95 -10.67
C LEU A 992 26.92 -14.94 -11.24
N THR A 993 25.67 -14.51 -11.35
CA THR A 993 24.58 -15.28 -11.93
C THR A 993 24.85 -15.56 -13.41
N TYR A 994 25.29 -14.55 -14.17
CA TYR A 994 25.74 -14.72 -15.55
C TYR A 994 26.89 -15.74 -15.65
N LYS A 995 27.87 -15.69 -14.75
CA LYS A 995 28.97 -16.67 -14.71
C LYS A 995 28.47 -18.09 -14.41
N VAL A 996 27.52 -18.25 -13.49
CA VAL A 996 26.88 -19.53 -13.15
C VAL A 996 26.14 -20.12 -14.36
N PHE A 997 25.43 -19.30 -15.14
CA PHE A 997 24.69 -19.72 -16.33
C PHE A 997 25.57 -19.92 -17.58
N ARG A 998 26.59 -19.08 -17.80
CA ARG A 998 27.50 -19.17 -18.95
C ARG A 998 28.30 -20.47 -18.95
N SER A 999 28.78 -20.91 -17.79
CA SER A 999 29.53 -22.17 -17.71
C SER A 999 28.67 -23.36 -18.13
N LYS A 1000 27.36 -23.34 -17.85
CA LYS A 1000 26.42 -24.41 -18.25
C LYS A 1000 26.19 -24.48 -19.78
N ILE A 1001 26.50 -23.41 -20.52
CA ILE A 1001 26.43 -23.36 -21.99
C ILE A 1001 27.72 -23.89 -22.62
N LEU A 1002 28.87 -23.69 -21.97
CA LEU A 1002 30.18 -24.16 -22.45
C LEU A 1002 30.43 -25.64 -22.11
N ASP A 1003 29.85 -26.13 -21.02
CA ASP A 1003 29.96 -27.53 -20.56
C ASP A 1003 28.75 -28.39 -20.96
N GLY A 1004 28.04 -28.03 -22.05
CA GLY A 1004 27.05 -28.93 -22.66
C GLY A 1004 27.72 -30.24 -23.07
N PRO A 1005 27.00 -31.38 -23.10
CA PRO A 1005 27.60 -32.67 -23.34
C PRO A 1005 28.33 -32.63 -24.69
N THR A 1006 29.65 -32.70 -24.66
CA THR A 1006 30.40 -33.23 -25.79
C THR A 1006 29.90 -34.66 -25.97
N ILE A 1007 29.19 -34.88 -27.08
CA ILE A 1007 28.75 -36.19 -27.57
C ILE A 1007 29.90 -37.20 -27.49
#